data_AF-A0A9E4TFT3-F1
#
_entry.id   AF-A0A9E4TFT3-F1
#
_cell.length_a   1.000
_cell.length_b   1.000
_cell.length_c   1.000
_cell.angle_alpha   90.00
_cell.angle_beta   90.00
_cell.angle_gamma   90.00
#
_symmetry.space_group_name_H-M   'P 1'
#
loop_
_entity.id
_entity.type
_entity.pdbx_description
1 polymer ?
#
loop_
_entity_poly.entity_id
_entity_poly.type
_entity_poly.pdbx_seq_one_letter_code
_entity_poly.pdbx_strand_id
1 'polypeptide(L)'
;MTPPVGDSSTALSRLFARLRFVRSPHVAAVAVLVLLIVAFFWQSTLQGQVISSADLMYGHYPWKAYAPEGFTPENPYQTDDAEIFYPRRYAFYNDTGDAWWQNDYIASDRNSFFVDSLGLQFYPPAYVYEALPFDIANTVYTLTILLVAGLSMYLLLWQLKYPWLARMLGAILYTFNGHFIVWLGHTYLPASLGVIPLMLFGFERFREARQPAWLLIPAACIAIEVYLGYAPAWIVTGVILIAYGAVRLAPTLYARRLREAAAEIAAYAAAGAVGLLLAAYSLLPSFTSAANSSYQTGRTVGLGHFPLEAAWTNLFPAYWGSDTFWFGPIGNPPEVLGYVGISVVPLAIAGLWHLRRQWLGWFCLLLVVFTVTQVYGIPPLKELANLPGIKQIVVGRWLYLTNFAVALMASAGLAALLDQDLSTGERRRLAAIVGGVLLVALVAVFILWLDRSDGQSWERITEGYGLVAEPLTFIERLGTPFHRQMLFIVLGAGFVAVAFLRPVLARPAAAALCVLAFIDLFAFGQDYNATIARDDVYPDTPLIEFLQEQEGFFRIAPIASDGHENVMPGNTPNVFSLNTVIGYDHYRNEAYLDYLDPMMTDSDRVRAVAFGYERVALDRGSVNRNLLSLLAVRYVVTPPAGLWSALDRHVVNDAPYA
;
A
#
# COMPACT_ATOMS: atom_id res chain seq x y z
N MET A 1 23.86 8.04 -66.48
CA MET A 1 23.00 7.52 -65.39
C MET A 1 23.33 8.27 -64.13
N THR A 2 22.58 9.33 -63.84
CA THR A 2 22.64 10.12 -62.60
C THR A 2 21.73 9.47 -61.56
N PRO A 3 22.19 9.26 -60.31
CA PRO A 3 21.37 8.64 -59.27
C PRO A 3 20.25 9.61 -58.84
N PRO A 4 19.09 9.08 -58.37
CA PRO A 4 18.00 9.94 -57.93
C PRO A 4 18.39 10.61 -56.61
N VAL A 5 18.25 11.94 -56.57
CA VAL A 5 18.41 12.75 -55.37
C VAL A 5 17.29 12.38 -54.40
N GLY A 6 17.66 11.69 -53.31
CA GLY A 6 16.75 11.34 -52.23
C GLY A 6 16.17 12.59 -51.57
N ASP A 7 14.84 12.60 -51.45
CA ASP A 7 14.02 13.68 -50.93
C ASP A 7 14.27 13.93 -49.43
N SER A 8 15.25 14.78 -49.13
CA SER A 8 15.64 15.22 -47.78
C SER A 8 14.50 15.93 -47.01
N SER A 9 13.41 16.33 -47.69
CA SER A 9 12.23 16.92 -47.07
C SER A 9 11.42 15.90 -46.23
N THR A 10 11.50 14.60 -46.58
CA THR A 10 10.77 13.54 -45.86
C THR A 10 11.44 13.13 -44.55
N ALA A 11 12.77 13.25 -44.44
CA ALA A 11 13.50 12.95 -43.21
C ALA A 11 13.32 14.06 -42.16
N LEU A 12 13.39 15.33 -42.58
CA LEU A 12 13.17 16.49 -41.70
C LEU A 12 11.72 16.58 -41.22
N SER A 13 10.74 16.35 -42.08
CA SER A 13 9.32 16.31 -41.67
C SER A 13 9.02 15.17 -40.69
N ARG A 14 9.62 13.98 -40.87
CA ARG A 14 9.56 12.87 -39.89
C ARG A 14 10.24 13.23 -38.57
N LEU A 15 11.37 13.95 -38.61
CA LEU A 15 12.05 14.45 -37.41
C LEU A 15 11.20 15.49 -36.67
N PHE A 16 10.57 16.43 -37.38
CA PHE A 16 9.66 17.43 -36.78
C PHE A 16 8.36 16.82 -36.26
N ALA A 17 7.83 15.77 -36.92
CA ALA A 17 6.70 15.00 -36.40
C ALA A 17 7.07 14.23 -35.13
N ARG A 18 8.27 13.61 -35.09
CA ARG A 18 8.83 12.98 -33.87
C ARG A 18 9.04 14.01 -32.75
N LEU A 19 9.53 15.21 -33.07
CA LEU A 19 9.68 16.31 -32.11
C LEU A 19 8.33 16.89 -31.63
N ARG A 20 7.27 16.87 -32.46
CA ARG A 20 5.90 17.25 -32.05
C ARG A 20 5.28 16.22 -31.10
N PHE A 21 5.54 14.93 -31.30
CA PHE A 21 5.13 13.87 -30.37
C PHE A 21 5.78 14.05 -28.99
N VAL A 22 7.09 14.36 -28.96
CA VAL A 22 7.84 14.70 -27.74
C VAL A 22 7.32 15.98 -27.05
N ARG A 23 6.67 16.89 -27.79
CA ARG A 23 6.06 18.13 -27.26
C ARG A 23 4.64 17.95 -26.69
N SER A 24 4.07 16.74 -26.72
CA SER A 24 2.77 16.50 -26.08
C SER A 24 2.89 16.71 -24.56
N PRO A 25 2.01 17.50 -23.92
CA PRO A 25 2.03 17.69 -22.48
C PRO A 25 1.82 16.37 -21.72
N HIS A 26 1.22 15.36 -22.37
CA HIS A 26 1.06 14.01 -21.83
C HIS A 26 2.36 13.21 -21.87
N VAL A 27 3.17 13.34 -22.93
CA VAL A 27 4.49 12.68 -23.00
C VAL A 27 5.44 13.30 -21.99
N ALA A 28 5.42 14.62 -21.85
CA ALA A 28 6.17 15.33 -20.81
C ALA A 28 5.75 14.89 -19.39
N ALA A 29 4.44 14.72 -19.15
CA ALA A 29 3.92 14.21 -17.87
C ALA A 29 4.46 12.81 -17.54
N VAL A 30 4.42 11.88 -18.49
CA VAL A 30 4.97 10.53 -18.33
C VAL A 30 6.47 10.59 -18.03
N ALA A 31 7.23 11.35 -18.81
CA ALA A 31 8.68 11.48 -18.63
C ALA A 31 9.02 12.06 -17.25
N VAL A 32 8.31 13.09 -16.79
CA VAL A 32 8.50 13.67 -15.45
C VAL A 32 8.20 12.63 -14.37
N LEU A 33 7.06 11.92 -14.44
CA LEU A 33 6.73 10.91 -13.44
C LEU A 33 7.77 9.77 -13.39
N VAL A 34 8.22 9.29 -14.54
CA VAL A 34 9.29 8.27 -14.61
C VAL A 34 10.57 8.79 -13.96
N LEU A 35 10.99 10.03 -14.28
CA LEU A 35 12.18 10.63 -13.66
C LEU A 35 12.05 10.79 -12.15
N LEU A 36 10.88 11.18 -11.66
CA LEU A 36 10.63 11.30 -10.22
C LEU A 36 10.63 9.95 -9.52
N ILE A 37 10.06 8.90 -10.13
CA ILE A 37 10.10 7.53 -9.58
C ILE A 37 11.53 7.00 -9.56
N VAL A 38 12.29 7.18 -10.64
CA VAL A 38 13.71 6.82 -10.69
C VAL A 38 14.52 7.56 -9.63
N ALA A 39 14.27 8.85 -9.45
CA ALA A 39 14.91 9.63 -8.40
C ALA A 39 14.51 9.15 -7.00
N PHE A 40 13.24 8.79 -6.78
CA PHE A 40 12.75 8.27 -5.50
C PHE A 40 13.43 6.96 -5.10
N PHE A 41 13.55 6.02 -6.06
CA PHE A 41 14.19 4.72 -5.87
C PHE A 41 15.61 4.71 -6.44
N TRP A 42 16.39 5.73 -6.08
CA TRP A 42 17.74 5.92 -6.61
C TRP A 42 18.70 4.77 -6.23
N GLN A 43 18.53 4.15 -5.06
CA GLN A 43 19.26 2.94 -4.66
C GLN A 43 19.07 1.82 -5.69
N SER A 44 17.82 1.47 -5.99
CA SER A 44 17.53 0.38 -6.93
C SER A 44 17.88 0.72 -8.39
N THR A 45 17.72 1.99 -8.78
CA THR A 45 17.92 2.40 -10.19
C THR A 45 19.35 2.81 -10.54
N LEU A 46 20.12 3.34 -9.60
CA LEU A 46 21.49 3.82 -9.82
C LEU A 46 22.57 2.94 -9.19
N GLN A 47 22.28 2.23 -8.09
CA GLN A 47 23.26 1.38 -7.40
C GLN A 47 23.16 -0.12 -7.78
N GLY A 48 22.16 -0.50 -8.57
CA GLY A 48 21.95 -1.89 -9.00
C GLY A 48 21.39 -2.81 -7.91
N GLN A 49 20.90 -2.23 -6.80
CA GLN A 49 20.14 -2.94 -5.78
C GLN A 49 18.71 -3.26 -6.27
N VAL A 50 18.01 -4.13 -5.56
CA VAL A 50 16.61 -4.48 -5.84
C VAL A 50 15.75 -4.19 -4.62
N ILE A 51 14.48 -3.84 -4.87
CA ILE A 51 13.50 -3.62 -3.78
C ILE A 51 13.12 -4.99 -3.21
N SER A 52 13.53 -5.24 -1.97
CA SER A 52 13.22 -6.49 -1.25
C SER A 52 13.52 -6.32 0.23
N SER A 53 12.58 -6.75 1.07
CA SER A 53 12.76 -6.84 2.53
C SER A 53 13.33 -8.20 2.97
N ALA A 54 14.04 -8.92 2.09
CA ALA A 54 14.61 -10.23 2.40
C ALA A 54 15.74 -10.17 3.43
N ASP A 55 16.27 -8.98 3.71
CA ASP A 55 17.22 -8.74 4.79
C ASP A 55 16.64 -9.09 6.18
N LEU A 56 15.30 -9.06 6.32
CA LEU A 56 14.57 -9.58 7.48
C LEU A 56 14.80 -11.07 7.72
N MET A 57 15.19 -11.84 6.70
CA MET A 57 15.49 -13.26 6.86
C MET A 57 16.62 -13.51 7.86
N TYR A 58 17.57 -12.58 8.01
CA TYR A 58 18.63 -12.67 9.02
C TYR A 58 18.11 -12.63 10.47
N GLY A 59 16.85 -12.27 10.71
CA GLY A 59 16.17 -12.43 11.99
C GLY A 59 15.68 -13.86 12.28
N HIS A 60 15.72 -14.76 11.30
CA HIS A 60 15.10 -16.09 11.34
C HIS A 60 16.06 -17.20 10.92
N TYR A 61 15.91 -18.40 11.48
CA TYR A 61 16.70 -19.54 11.02
C TYR A 61 16.18 -20.06 9.66
N PRO A 62 17.06 -20.60 8.80
CA PRO A 62 18.49 -20.82 9.02
C PRO A 62 19.40 -19.58 8.83
N TRP A 63 18.92 -18.52 8.20
CA TRP A 63 19.74 -17.36 7.82
C TRP A 63 20.37 -16.62 9.00
N LYS A 64 19.70 -16.58 10.15
CA LYS A 64 20.20 -15.99 11.40
C LYS A 64 21.59 -16.50 11.79
N ALA A 65 21.93 -17.76 11.49
CA ALA A 65 23.24 -18.33 11.78
C ALA A 65 24.37 -17.73 10.91
N TYR A 66 24.01 -17.09 9.80
CA TYR A 66 24.92 -16.50 8.82
C TYR A 66 24.79 -14.97 8.75
N ALA A 67 24.01 -14.37 9.65
CA ALA A 67 23.83 -12.93 9.71
C ALA A 67 25.18 -12.23 9.97
N PRO A 68 25.50 -11.13 9.26
CA PRO A 68 26.68 -10.34 9.56
C PRO A 68 26.69 -9.86 11.02
N GLU A 69 27.87 -9.73 11.62
CA GLU A 69 27.98 -9.28 13.01
C GLU A 69 27.38 -7.87 13.18
N GLY A 70 26.45 -7.72 14.12
CA GLY A 70 25.76 -6.46 14.37
C GLY A 70 24.72 -6.07 13.31
N PHE A 71 24.33 -6.99 12.42
CA PHE A 71 23.34 -6.74 11.38
C PHE A 71 22.00 -6.27 11.95
N THR A 72 21.45 -5.21 11.35
CA THR A 72 20.09 -4.72 11.62
C THR A 72 19.35 -4.54 10.30
N PRO A 73 18.12 -5.06 10.17
CA PRO A 73 17.33 -4.88 8.95
C PRO A 73 17.02 -3.41 8.72
N GLU A 74 16.90 -3.02 7.45
CA GLU A 74 16.65 -1.65 7.03
C GLU A 74 15.27 -1.17 7.52
N ASN A 75 14.24 -2.01 7.40
CA ASN A 75 12.90 -1.75 7.93
C ASN A 75 12.25 -3.01 8.55
N PRO A 76 12.24 -3.16 9.89
CA PRO A 76 11.64 -4.30 10.58
C PRO A 76 10.12 -4.43 10.44
N TYR A 77 9.41 -3.44 9.88
CA TYR A 77 7.95 -3.45 9.73
C TYR A 77 7.48 -3.99 8.37
N GLN A 78 8.39 -4.38 7.48
CA GLN A 78 8.06 -4.96 6.16
C GLN A 78 8.00 -6.49 6.15
N THR A 79 7.70 -7.11 7.29
CA THR A 79 7.64 -8.58 7.43
C THR A 79 6.65 -9.23 6.48
N ASP A 80 5.50 -8.61 6.22
CA ASP A 80 4.50 -9.19 5.31
C ASP A 80 5.03 -9.28 3.87
N ASP A 81 5.86 -8.33 3.42
CA ASP A 81 6.47 -8.44 2.09
C ASP A 81 7.44 -9.63 2.05
N ALA A 82 8.32 -9.73 3.04
CA ALA A 82 9.31 -10.79 3.13
C ALA A 82 8.74 -12.19 3.39
N GLU A 83 7.66 -12.30 4.15
CA GLU A 83 7.10 -13.60 4.54
C GLU A 83 5.92 -14.05 3.65
N ILE A 84 5.23 -13.12 2.99
CA ILE A 84 3.96 -13.39 2.30
C ILE A 84 4.03 -12.96 0.84
N PHE A 85 4.15 -11.65 0.58
CA PHE A 85 3.88 -11.12 -0.75
C PHE A 85 4.99 -11.40 -1.75
N TYR A 86 6.26 -11.29 -1.34
CA TYR A 86 7.40 -11.66 -2.18
C TYR A 86 7.38 -13.17 -2.53
N PRO A 87 7.27 -14.12 -1.57
CA PRO A 87 7.16 -15.53 -1.90
C PRO A 87 5.98 -15.87 -2.82
N ARG A 88 4.83 -15.19 -2.68
CA ARG A 88 3.67 -15.40 -3.57
C ARG A 88 3.93 -14.96 -5.01
N ARG A 89 4.56 -13.79 -5.20
CA ARG A 89 4.97 -13.32 -6.53
C ARG A 89 6.03 -14.27 -7.12
N TYR A 90 6.94 -14.78 -6.30
CA TYR A 90 7.95 -15.75 -6.73
C TYR A 90 7.33 -17.10 -7.14
N ALA A 91 6.33 -17.57 -6.39
CA ALA A 91 5.58 -18.76 -6.75
C ALA A 91 4.85 -18.59 -8.09
N PHE A 92 4.21 -17.43 -8.31
CA PHE A 92 3.61 -17.08 -9.60
C PHE A 92 4.64 -17.07 -10.74
N TYR A 93 5.82 -16.49 -10.53
CA TYR A 93 6.89 -16.45 -11.54
C TYR A 93 7.40 -17.85 -11.96
N ASN A 94 7.45 -18.79 -11.01
CA ASN A 94 7.97 -20.14 -11.25
C ASN A 94 6.90 -21.17 -11.59
N ASP A 95 5.62 -20.78 -11.61
CA ASP A 95 4.55 -21.65 -12.03
C ASP A 95 4.44 -21.68 -13.55
N THR A 96 4.56 -22.88 -14.13
CA THR A 96 4.61 -23.08 -15.59
C THR A 96 3.24 -23.30 -16.22
N GLY A 97 2.16 -23.02 -15.49
CA GLY A 97 0.79 -23.03 -15.99
C GLY A 97 0.20 -24.44 -16.08
N ASP A 98 -0.81 -24.71 -15.25
CA ASP A 98 -1.91 -25.64 -15.56
C ASP A 98 -3.01 -25.69 -14.47
N ALA A 99 -2.83 -25.07 -13.30
CA ALA A 99 -3.85 -25.09 -12.26
C ALA A 99 -4.94 -24.04 -12.49
N TRP A 100 -5.90 -24.38 -13.36
CA TRP A 100 -7.16 -23.62 -13.52
C TRP A 100 -8.03 -23.68 -12.26
N TRP A 101 -7.66 -24.53 -11.30
CA TRP A 101 -8.39 -24.82 -10.08
C TRP A 101 -7.43 -25.17 -8.95
N GLN A 102 -7.68 -24.67 -7.76
CA GLN A 102 -6.94 -25.05 -6.56
C GLN A 102 -7.48 -26.39 -6.04
N ASN A 103 -6.62 -27.40 -5.97
CA ASN A 103 -6.97 -28.72 -5.41
C ASN A 103 -6.29 -29.00 -4.07
N ASP A 104 -5.35 -28.17 -3.63
CA ASP A 104 -4.70 -28.28 -2.33
C ASP A 104 -5.11 -27.13 -1.41
N TYR A 105 -5.63 -27.48 -0.24
CA TYR A 105 -6.11 -26.57 0.81
C TYR A 105 -5.10 -26.41 1.96
N ILE A 106 -3.89 -26.93 1.78
CA ILE A 106 -2.83 -26.85 2.76
C ILE A 106 -2.09 -25.52 2.60
N ALA A 107 -1.89 -24.82 3.72
CA ALA A 107 -1.19 -23.54 3.73
C ALA A 107 0.18 -23.66 3.08
N SER A 108 0.43 -22.74 2.15
CA SER A 108 1.71 -22.54 1.48
C SER A 108 2.26 -23.74 0.71
N ASP A 109 1.46 -24.76 0.38
CA ASP A 109 1.91 -25.75 -0.60
C ASP A 109 2.20 -25.05 -1.94
N ARG A 110 3.22 -25.50 -2.66
CA ARG A 110 3.60 -24.92 -3.95
C ARG A 110 2.46 -24.94 -4.98
N ASN A 111 1.53 -25.88 -4.85
CA ASN A 111 0.35 -26.04 -5.72
C ASN A 111 -0.90 -25.33 -5.16
N SER A 112 -0.77 -24.65 -4.02
CA SER A 112 -1.83 -23.84 -3.42
C SER A 112 -1.71 -22.41 -3.95
N PHE A 113 -2.47 -22.09 -5.01
CA PHE A 113 -2.55 -20.71 -5.48
C PHE A 113 -3.36 -19.90 -4.50
N PHE A 114 -2.74 -18.82 -4.01
CA PHE A 114 -3.49 -17.86 -3.23
C PHE A 114 -4.49 -17.18 -4.15
N VAL A 115 -5.76 -17.32 -3.75
CA VAL A 115 -6.92 -16.66 -4.35
C VAL A 115 -6.66 -15.18 -4.65
N ASP A 116 -5.80 -14.53 -3.86
CA ASP A 116 -5.45 -13.11 -4.01
C ASP A 116 -4.44 -12.80 -5.15
N SER A 117 -3.99 -13.81 -5.90
CA SER A 117 -3.00 -13.64 -6.98
C SER A 117 -3.32 -14.39 -8.29
N LEU A 118 -4.40 -15.16 -8.33
CA LEU A 118 -4.83 -15.94 -9.52
C LEU A 118 -4.99 -15.11 -10.79
N GLY A 119 -5.32 -13.82 -10.64
CA GLY A 119 -5.52 -12.92 -11.77
C GLY A 119 -4.28 -12.10 -12.14
N LEU A 120 -3.13 -12.27 -11.47
CA LEU A 120 -1.98 -11.37 -11.63
C LEU A 120 -1.50 -11.30 -13.09
N GLN A 121 -1.57 -12.39 -13.85
CA GLN A 121 -1.29 -12.46 -15.29
C GLN A 121 -2.17 -11.55 -16.17
N PHE A 122 -3.33 -11.11 -15.67
CA PHE A 122 -4.22 -10.19 -16.38
C PHE A 122 -4.00 -8.73 -15.98
N TYR A 123 -3.05 -8.46 -15.08
CA TYR A 123 -2.61 -7.12 -14.74
C TYR A 123 -1.39 -6.75 -15.61
N PRO A 124 -1.51 -5.82 -16.59
CA PRO A 124 -0.46 -5.58 -17.57
C PRO A 124 0.95 -5.30 -17.00
N PRO A 125 1.09 -4.58 -15.86
CA PRO A 125 2.39 -4.41 -15.22
C PRO A 125 3.09 -5.71 -14.82
N ALA A 126 2.35 -6.81 -14.59
CA ALA A 126 2.93 -8.10 -14.24
C ALA A 126 3.67 -8.78 -15.42
N TYR A 127 3.47 -8.35 -16.66
CA TYR A 127 4.18 -8.92 -17.82
C TYR A 127 5.70 -8.71 -17.79
N VAL A 128 6.21 -7.88 -16.87
CA VAL A 128 7.66 -7.78 -16.63
C VAL A 128 8.25 -9.09 -16.07
N TYR A 129 7.45 -9.92 -15.41
CA TYR A 129 7.86 -11.25 -14.94
C TYR A 129 8.14 -12.22 -16.09
N GLU A 130 7.52 -12.04 -17.25
CA GLU A 130 7.81 -12.86 -18.45
C GLU A 130 9.12 -12.44 -19.15
N ALA A 131 9.59 -11.22 -18.89
CA ALA A 131 10.66 -10.59 -19.67
C ALA A 131 11.99 -10.47 -18.93
N LEU A 132 11.99 -10.50 -17.59
CA LEU A 132 13.15 -10.20 -16.75
C LEU A 132 13.36 -11.28 -15.68
N PRO A 133 14.59 -11.45 -15.16
CA PRO A 133 14.83 -12.22 -13.94
C PRO A 133 13.97 -11.71 -12.78
N PHE A 134 13.50 -12.62 -11.92
CA PHE A 134 12.48 -12.31 -10.91
C PHE A 134 12.77 -11.09 -10.04
N ASP A 135 13.98 -10.96 -9.53
CA ASP A 135 14.40 -9.89 -8.64
C ASP A 135 14.36 -8.50 -9.31
N ILE A 136 14.80 -8.42 -10.57
CA ILE A 136 14.67 -7.22 -11.39
C ILE A 136 13.19 -6.99 -11.74
N ALA A 137 12.48 -8.04 -12.16
CA ALA A 137 11.07 -7.98 -12.52
C ALA A 137 10.22 -7.47 -11.35
N ASN A 138 10.45 -7.95 -10.13
CA ASN A 138 9.76 -7.55 -8.91
C ASN A 138 9.98 -6.05 -8.62
N THR A 139 11.20 -5.56 -8.79
CA THR A 139 11.52 -4.13 -8.66
C THR A 139 10.75 -3.32 -9.72
N VAL A 140 10.85 -3.68 -11.00
CA VAL A 140 10.19 -2.95 -12.10
C VAL A 140 8.67 -2.98 -11.98
N TYR A 141 8.10 -4.13 -11.58
CA TYR A 141 6.68 -4.31 -11.29
C TYR A 141 6.21 -3.31 -10.24
N THR A 142 6.93 -3.24 -9.13
CA THR A 142 6.67 -2.33 -8.01
C THR A 142 6.70 -0.87 -8.44
N LEU A 143 7.70 -0.45 -9.23
CA LEU A 143 7.78 0.92 -9.75
C LEU A 143 6.64 1.24 -10.73
N THR A 144 6.19 0.25 -11.50
CA THR A 144 5.12 0.44 -12.49
C THR A 144 3.76 0.67 -11.82
N ILE A 145 3.52 0.09 -10.63
CA ILE A 145 2.32 0.37 -9.82
C ILE A 145 2.19 1.87 -9.53
N LEU A 146 3.28 2.49 -9.08
CA LEU A 146 3.35 3.93 -8.79
C LEU A 146 3.12 4.76 -10.07
N LEU A 147 3.72 4.35 -11.19
CA LEU A 147 3.52 5.02 -12.47
C LEU A 147 2.06 4.97 -12.93
N VAL A 148 1.41 3.80 -12.85
CA VAL A 148 -0.01 3.63 -13.19
C VAL A 148 -0.88 4.54 -12.33
N ALA A 149 -0.60 4.63 -11.03
CA ALA A 149 -1.36 5.50 -10.15
C ALA A 149 -1.20 6.99 -10.48
N GLY A 150 0.03 7.45 -10.70
CA GLY A 150 0.31 8.83 -11.09
C GLY A 150 -0.35 9.20 -12.42
N LEU A 151 -0.27 8.31 -13.42
CA LEU A 151 -0.91 8.52 -14.72
C LEU A 151 -2.44 8.52 -14.61
N SER A 152 -3.01 7.63 -13.80
CA SER A 152 -4.46 7.58 -13.57
C SER A 152 -4.97 8.90 -12.98
N MET A 153 -4.29 9.42 -11.95
CA MET A 153 -4.63 10.70 -11.34
C MET A 153 -4.43 11.86 -12.33
N TYR A 154 -3.33 11.86 -13.10
CA TYR A 154 -3.09 12.87 -14.13
C TYR A 154 -4.21 12.91 -15.19
N LEU A 155 -4.69 11.75 -15.64
CA LEU A 155 -5.77 11.63 -16.62
C LEU A 155 -7.11 12.12 -16.05
N LEU A 156 -7.43 11.76 -14.80
CA LEU A 156 -8.61 12.30 -14.11
C LEU A 156 -8.57 13.82 -14.05
N LEU A 157 -7.47 14.41 -13.60
CA LEU A 157 -7.32 15.87 -13.50
C LEU A 157 -7.30 16.55 -14.88
N TRP A 158 -6.84 15.85 -15.92
CA TRP A 158 -6.99 16.30 -17.31
C TRP A 158 -8.45 16.34 -17.74
N GLN A 159 -9.24 15.32 -17.42
CA GLN A 159 -10.67 15.26 -17.71
C GLN A 159 -11.44 16.36 -16.97
N LEU A 160 -11.01 16.69 -15.74
CA LEU A 160 -11.51 17.83 -14.97
C LEU A 160 -11.01 19.21 -15.46
N LYS A 161 -10.27 19.23 -16.58
CA LYS A 161 -9.77 20.43 -17.29
C LYS A 161 -8.82 21.30 -16.46
N TYR A 162 -8.15 20.75 -15.45
CA TYR A 162 -7.17 21.51 -14.66
C TYR A 162 -5.95 21.89 -15.48
N PRO A 163 -5.19 22.95 -15.16
CA PRO A 163 -3.95 23.29 -15.86
C PRO A 163 -2.86 22.24 -15.61
N TRP A 164 -1.88 22.13 -16.51
CA TRP A 164 -0.85 21.07 -16.48
C TRP A 164 -0.13 20.95 -15.13
N LEU A 165 0.27 22.06 -14.51
CA LEU A 165 0.94 22.05 -13.20
C LEU A 165 0.03 21.48 -12.10
N ALA A 166 -1.26 21.79 -12.10
CA ALA A 166 -2.23 21.23 -11.16
C ALA A 166 -2.41 19.72 -11.35
N ARG A 167 -2.42 19.24 -12.60
CA ARG A 167 -2.46 17.80 -12.88
C ARG A 167 -1.20 17.09 -12.41
N MET A 168 -0.03 17.71 -12.63
CA MET A 168 1.26 17.18 -12.17
C MET A 168 1.34 17.14 -10.66
N LEU A 169 0.90 18.17 -9.96
CA LEU A 169 0.86 18.16 -8.50
C LEU A 169 0.02 16.98 -7.99
N GLY A 170 -1.21 16.83 -8.48
CA GLY A 170 -2.06 15.71 -8.05
C GLY A 170 -1.46 14.34 -8.37
N ALA A 171 -0.83 14.19 -9.54
CA ALA A 171 -0.13 12.97 -9.91
C ALA A 171 1.03 12.66 -8.94
N ILE A 172 1.86 13.66 -8.60
CA ILE A 172 2.97 13.52 -7.64
C ILE A 172 2.43 13.12 -6.26
N LEU A 173 1.47 13.89 -5.74
CA LEU A 173 0.89 13.65 -4.41
C LEU A 173 0.30 12.25 -4.30
N TYR A 174 -0.37 11.81 -5.35
CA TYR A 174 -1.01 10.50 -5.35
C TYR A 174 -0.01 9.37 -5.57
N THR A 175 1.03 9.57 -6.38
CA THR A 175 2.09 8.57 -6.60
C THR A 175 2.87 8.29 -5.32
N PHE A 176 3.30 9.34 -4.62
CA PHE A 176 4.24 9.21 -3.48
C PHE A 176 3.56 9.39 -2.12
N ASN A 177 2.23 9.21 -2.03
CA ASN A 177 1.51 9.34 -0.77
C ASN A 177 1.98 8.28 0.24
N GLY A 178 1.88 8.61 1.53
CA GLY A 178 2.36 7.76 2.62
C GLY A 178 1.80 6.34 2.58
N HIS A 179 0.50 6.20 2.30
CA HIS A 179 -0.14 4.88 2.28
C HIS A 179 0.40 3.99 1.15
N PHE A 180 0.73 4.56 -0.01
CA PHE A 180 1.34 3.80 -1.11
C PHE A 180 2.76 3.38 -0.78
N ILE A 181 3.56 4.29 -0.23
CA ILE A 181 4.96 3.99 0.08
C ILE A 181 5.05 2.93 1.18
N VAL A 182 4.25 3.03 2.24
CA VAL A 182 4.34 2.07 3.36
C VAL A 182 3.77 0.69 3.04
N TRP A 183 2.80 0.61 2.13
CA TRP A 183 2.19 -0.65 1.68
C TRP A 183 2.72 -1.10 0.31
N LEU A 184 3.84 -0.55 -0.16
CA LEU A 184 4.34 -0.80 -1.50
C LEU A 184 4.69 -2.29 -1.71
N GLY A 185 5.33 -2.94 -0.73
CA GLY A 185 5.64 -4.37 -0.75
C GLY A 185 4.40 -5.28 -0.82
N HIS A 186 3.24 -4.84 -0.31
CA HIS A 186 1.99 -5.59 -0.49
C HIS A 186 1.60 -5.68 -1.98
N THR A 187 1.99 -4.70 -2.80
CA THR A 187 1.76 -4.56 -4.25
C THR A 187 0.28 -4.59 -4.70
N TYR A 188 -0.50 -5.59 -4.32
CA TYR A 188 -1.93 -5.74 -4.66
C TYR A 188 -2.79 -4.58 -4.16
N LEU A 189 -2.56 -4.12 -2.92
CA LEU A 189 -3.27 -2.98 -2.34
C LEU A 189 -3.00 -1.68 -3.12
N PRO A 190 -1.75 -1.17 -3.21
CA PRO A 190 -1.49 0.05 -3.97
C PRO A 190 -1.82 -0.07 -5.46
N ALA A 191 -1.68 -1.26 -6.08
CA ALA A 191 -2.08 -1.49 -7.47
C ALA A 191 -3.59 -1.35 -7.67
N SER A 192 -4.40 -1.96 -6.80
CA SER A 192 -5.87 -1.86 -6.84
C SER A 192 -6.31 -0.41 -6.65
N LEU A 193 -5.75 0.24 -5.62
CA LEU A 193 -6.10 1.61 -5.31
C LEU A 193 -5.62 2.59 -6.40
N GLY A 194 -4.50 2.32 -7.07
CA GLY A 194 -3.91 3.19 -8.09
C GLY A 194 -4.75 3.36 -9.35
N VAL A 195 -5.65 2.40 -9.69
CA VAL A 195 -6.51 2.49 -10.87
C VAL A 195 -7.83 3.24 -10.63
N ILE A 196 -8.17 3.54 -9.38
CA ILE A 196 -9.42 4.25 -9.02
C ILE A 196 -9.59 5.59 -9.74
N PRO A 197 -8.56 6.47 -9.87
CA PRO A 197 -8.72 7.72 -10.59
C PRO A 197 -9.03 7.48 -12.08
N LEU A 198 -8.52 6.40 -12.66
CA LEU A 198 -8.78 6.01 -14.04
C LEU A 198 -10.23 5.51 -14.23
N MET A 199 -10.79 4.83 -13.22
CA MET A 199 -12.23 4.51 -13.20
C MET A 199 -13.08 5.78 -13.28
N LEU A 200 -12.81 6.76 -12.41
CA LEU A 200 -13.54 8.03 -12.38
C LEU A 200 -13.33 8.83 -13.67
N PHE A 201 -12.13 8.78 -14.25
CA PHE A 201 -11.84 9.36 -15.56
C PHE A 201 -12.78 8.79 -16.64
N GLY A 202 -12.92 7.47 -16.71
CA GLY A 202 -13.80 6.82 -17.68
C GLY A 202 -15.27 7.17 -17.49
N PHE A 203 -15.75 7.23 -16.24
CA PHE A 203 -17.11 7.69 -15.95
C PHE A 203 -17.33 9.16 -16.33
N GLU A 204 -16.41 10.07 -16.00
CA GLU A 204 -16.53 11.48 -16.39
C GLU A 204 -16.46 11.65 -17.90
N ARG A 205 -15.65 10.84 -18.59
CA ARG A 205 -15.56 10.87 -20.05
C ARG A 205 -16.82 10.35 -20.72
N PHE A 206 -17.44 9.30 -20.17
CA PHE A 206 -18.76 8.83 -20.57
C PHE A 206 -19.81 9.94 -20.39
N ARG A 207 -19.83 10.64 -19.26
CA ARG A 207 -20.78 11.74 -19.00
C ARG A 207 -20.61 12.91 -19.96
N GLU A 208 -19.37 13.28 -20.30
CA GLU A 208 -19.07 14.37 -21.22
C GLU A 208 -19.37 13.99 -22.68
N ALA A 209 -18.89 12.83 -23.14
CA ALA A 209 -18.99 12.41 -24.54
C ALA A 209 -20.30 11.70 -24.89
N ARG A 210 -21.04 11.19 -23.90
CA ARG A 210 -22.26 10.37 -24.05
C ARG A 210 -22.04 9.12 -24.91
N GLN A 211 -20.83 8.56 -24.88
CA GLN A 211 -20.45 7.37 -25.64
C GLN A 211 -20.18 6.19 -24.70
N PRO A 212 -20.96 5.09 -24.78
CA PRO A 212 -20.81 3.92 -23.89
C PRO A 212 -19.44 3.26 -23.94
N ALA A 213 -18.67 3.39 -25.03
CA ALA A 213 -17.33 2.83 -25.15
C ALA A 213 -16.38 3.30 -24.02
N TRP A 214 -16.60 4.50 -23.46
CA TRP A 214 -15.82 4.99 -22.32
C TRP A 214 -16.06 4.20 -21.02
N LEU A 215 -17.15 3.43 -20.93
CA LEU A 215 -17.42 2.53 -19.81
C LEU A 215 -16.52 1.28 -19.81
N LEU A 216 -15.82 1.00 -20.92
CA LEU A 216 -14.82 -0.07 -20.96
C LEU A 216 -13.64 0.21 -20.04
N ILE A 217 -13.31 1.49 -19.79
CA ILE A 217 -12.23 1.88 -18.87
C ILE A 217 -12.55 1.48 -17.42
N PRO A 218 -13.67 1.92 -16.80
CA PRO A 218 -14.01 1.50 -15.46
C PRO A 218 -14.29 0.00 -15.38
N ALA A 219 -14.87 -0.63 -16.42
CA ALA A 219 -15.03 -2.09 -16.45
C ALA A 219 -13.68 -2.83 -16.38
N ALA A 220 -12.69 -2.41 -17.16
CA ALA A 220 -11.34 -2.99 -17.13
C ALA A 220 -10.64 -2.76 -15.79
N CYS A 221 -10.78 -1.57 -15.19
CA CYS A 221 -10.20 -1.29 -13.88
C CYS A 221 -10.84 -2.16 -12.78
N ILE A 222 -12.16 -2.38 -12.83
CA ILE A 222 -12.86 -3.27 -11.88
C ILE A 222 -12.38 -4.71 -12.06
N ALA A 223 -12.18 -5.15 -13.31
CA ALA A 223 -11.61 -6.46 -13.57
C ALA A 223 -10.19 -6.59 -12.98
N ILE A 224 -9.34 -5.58 -13.18
CA ILE A 224 -7.98 -5.51 -12.61
C ILE A 224 -8.02 -5.60 -11.08
N GLU A 225 -8.87 -4.84 -10.40
CA GLU A 225 -8.98 -4.92 -8.93
C GLU A 225 -9.35 -6.33 -8.48
N VAL A 226 -10.28 -6.99 -9.17
CA VAL A 226 -10.67 -8.37 -8.84
C VAL A 226 -9.55 -9.36 -9.13
N TYR A 227 -8.81 -9.18 -10.21
CA TYR A 227 -7.64 -10.01 -10.55
C TYR A 227 -6.51 -9.89 -9.54
N LEU A 228 -6.31 -8.70 -8.95
CA LEU A 228 -5.37 -8.46 -7.86
C LEU A 228 -5.88 -8.99 -6.52
N GLY A 229 -7.12 -9.49 -6.45
CA GLY A 229 -7.55 -10.42 -5.42
C GLY A 229 -7.63 -9.90 -3.97
N TYR A 230 -7.49 -8.59 -3.77
CA TYR A 230 -7.47 -7.98 -2.44
C TYR A 230 -8.83 -7.38 -2.06
N ALA A 231 -9.68 -8.20 -1.43
CA ALA A 231 -11.05 -7.82 -1.05
C ALA A 231 -11.17 -6.50 -0.25
N PRO A 232 -10.25 -6.14 0.67
CA PRO A 232 -10.35 -4.85 1.35
C PRO A 232 -10.27 -3.64 0.42
N ALA A 233 -9.49 -3.71 -0.67
CA ALA A 233 -9.45 -2.64 -1.67
C ALA A 233 -10.80 -2.53 -2.42
N TRP A 234 -11.47 -3.64 -2.74
CA TRP A 234 -12.76 -3.61 -3.44
C TRP A 234 -13.82 -2.85 -2.64
N ILE A 235 -13.81 -3.00 -1.32
CA ILE A 235 -14.73 -2.29 -0.42
C ILE A 235 -14.40 -0.79 -0.39
N VAL A 236 -13.11 -0.43 -0.29
CA VAL A 236 -12.66 0.97 -0.37
C VAL A 236 -13.07 1.60 -1.71
N THR A 237 -12.87 0.91 -2.83
CA THR A 237 -13.31 1.34 -4.16
C THR A 237 -14.84 1.48 -4.21
N GLY A 238 -15.58 0.52 -3.67
CA GLY A 238 -17.04 0.60 -3.56
C GLY A 238 -17.52 1.86 -2.84
N VAL A 239 -16.92 2.21 -1.69
CA VAL A 239 -17.23 3.45 -0.96
C VAL A 239 -16.95 4.69 -1.81
N ILE A 240 -15.81 4.73 -2.51
CA ILE A 240 -15.47 5.83 -3.42
C ILE A 240 -16.51 5.96 -4.55
N LEU A 241 -16.87 4.85 -5.20
CA LEU A 241 -17.84 4.86 -6.30
C LEU A 241 -19.24 5.24 -5.83
N ILE A 242 -19.66 4.81 -4.64
CA ILE A 242 -20.92 5.22 -4.01
C ILE A 242 -20.90 6.73 -3.72
N ALA A 243 -19.84 7.25 -3.09
CA ALA A 243 -19.71 8.67 -2.80
C ALA A 243 -19.72 9.50 -4.08
N TYR A 244 -18.99 9.06 -5.12
CA TYR A 244 -18.95 9.69 -6.44
C TYR A 244 -20.33 9.68 -7.11
N GLY A 245 -21.00 8.52 -7.14
CA GLY A 245 -22.34 8.38 -7.69
C GLY A 245 -23.35 9.30 -7.00
N ALA A 246 -23.33 9.33 -5.67
CA ALA A 246 -24.24 10.16 -4.86
C ALA A 246 -24.11 11.65 -5.20
N VAL A 247 -22.89 12.21 -5.22
CA VAL A 247 -22.67 13.63 -5.49
C VAL A 247 -22.86 14.00 -6.97
N ARG A 248 -22.56 13.10 -7.90
CA ARG A 248 -22.73 13.36 -9.34
C ARG A 248 -24.17 13.23 -9.80
N LEU A 249 -24.95 12.33 -9.21
CA LEU A 249 -26.36 12.15 -9.52
C LEU A 249 -27.27 13.15 -8.80
N ALA A 250 -26.82 13.71 -7.67
CA ALA A 250 -27.63 14.64 -6.86
C ALA A 250 -28.24 15.81 -7.67
N PRO A 251 -27.51 16.53 -8.55
CA PRO A 251 -28.11 17.61 -9.35
C PRO A 251 -29.20 17.12 -10.31
N THR A 252 -29.00 15.95 -10.93
CA THR A 252 -29.95 15.33 -11.87
C THR A 252 -31.22 14.89 -11.14
N LEU A 253 -31.07 14.29 -9.96
CA LEU A 253 -32.17 13.87 -9.10
C LEU A 253 -32.94 15.08 -8.54
N TYR A 254 -32.23 16.13 -8.10
CA TYR A 254 -32.84 17.38 -7.62
C TYR A 254 -33.66 18.06 -8.71
N ALA A 255 -33.17 18.05 -9.95
CA ALA A 255 -33.90 18.54 -11.12
C ALA A 255 -35.03 17.60 -11.59
N ARG A 256 -35.34 16.53 -10.85
CA ARG A 256 -36.37 15.52 -11.13
C ARG A 256 -36.22 14.81 -12.48
N ARG A 257 -35.00 14.72 -13.01
CA ARG A 257 -34.70 14.03 -14.28
C ARG A 257 -34.46 12.54 -14.04
N LEU A 258 -35.48 11.85 -13.54
CA LEU A 258 -35.37 10.46 -13.07
C LEU A 258 -34.93 9.48 -14.17
N ARG A 259 -35.36 9.69 -15.42
CA ARG A 259 -34.95 8.86 -16.56
C ARG A 259 -33.47 9.00 -16.88
N GLU A 260 -32.91 10.22 -16.80
CA GLU A 260 -31.48 10.46 -17.02
C GLU A 260 -30.66 9.85 -15.89
N ALA A 261 -31.08 10.04 -14.64
CA ALA A 261 -30.44 9.43 -13.48
C ALA A 261 -30.46 7.89 -13.55
N ALA A 262 -31.60 7.30 -13.90
CA ALA A 262 -31.72 5.85 -14.07
C ALA A 262 -30.83 5.31 -15.20
N ALA A 263 -30.71 6.05 -16.32
CA ALA A 263 -29.83 5.67 -17.41
C ALA A 263 -28.34 5.72 -17.00
N GLU A 264 -27.93 6.73 -16.23
CA GLU A 264 -26.57 6.81 -15.69
C GLU A 264 -26.28 5.69 -14.67
N ILE A 265 -27.22 5.41 -13.76
CA ILE A 265 -27.10 4.29 -12.81
C ILE A 265 -26.98 2.97 -13.57
N ALA A 266 -27.83 2.74 -14.57
CA ALA A 266 -27.78 1.54 -15.41
C ALA A 266 -26.44 1.43 -16.17
N ALA A 267 -25.90 2.54 -16.66
CA ALA A 267 -24.60 2.57 -17.31
C ALA A 267 -23.45 2.21 -16.34
N TYR A 268 -23.46 2.75 -15.11
CA TYR A 268 -22.46 2.41 -14.09
C TYR A 268 -22.59 0.95 -13.63
N ALA A 269 -23.82 0.48 -13.43
CA ALA A 269 -24.09 -0.92 -13.11
C ALA A 269 -23.65 -1.86 -14.24
N ALA A 270 -23.88 -1.49 -15.50
CA ALA A 270 -23.42 -2.25 -16.65
C ALA A 270 -21.89 -2.31 -16.72
N ALA A 271 -21.19 -1.21 -16.47
CA ALA A 271 -19.72 -1.20 -16.39
C ALA A 271 -19.20 -2.14 -15.29
N GLY A 272 -19.83 -2.09 -14.10
CA GLY A 272 -19.52 -3.01 -13.01
C GLY A 272 -19.77 -4.47 -13.37
N ALA A 273 -20.93 -4.77 -13.96
CA ALA A 273 -21.27 -6.13 -14.39
C ALA A 273 -20.29 -6.65 -15.45
N VAL A 274 -19.93 -5.83 -16.44
CA VAL A 274 -18.91 -6.21 -17.44
C VAL A 274 -17.55 -6.44 -16.78
N GLY A 275 -17.12 -5.59 -15.86
CA GLY A 275 -15.86 -5.78 -15.13
C GLY A 275 -15.83 -7.08 -14.32
N LEU A 276 -16.90 -7.38 -13.59
CA LEU A 276 -17.04 -8.64 -12.84
C LEU A 276 -17.10 -9.86 -13.75
N LEU A 277 -17.75 -9.77 -14.92
CA LEU A 277 -17.79 -10.84 -15.91
C LEU A 277 -16.41 -11.09 -16.53
N LEU A 278 -15.64 -10.04 -16.81
CA LEU A 278 -14.26 -10.18 -17.29
C LEU A 278 -13.40 -10.90 -16.23
N ALA A 279 -13.56 -10.54 -14.96
CA ALA A 279 -12.83 -11.15 -13.86
C ALA A 279 -13.44 -12.44 -13.29
N ALA A 280 -14.45 -13.01 -13.96
CA ALA A 280 -15.13 -14.23 -13.49
C ALA A 280 -14.15 -15.40 -13.26
N TYR A 281 -13.07 -15.45 -14.03
CA TYR A 281 -11.98 -16.43 -13.90
C TYR A 281 -11.40 -16.47 -12.48
N SER A 282 -11.03 -15.32 -11.92
CA SER A 282 -10.49 -15.25 -10.55
C SER A 282 -11.60 -15.20 -9.51
N LEU A 283 -12.69 -14.51 -9.83
CA LEU A 283 -13.78 -14.24 -8.89
C LEU A 283 -14.48 -15.53 -8.40
N LEU A 284 -14.71 -16.50 -9.29
CA LEU A 284 -15.43 -17.73 -8.94
C LEU A 284 -14.65 -18.60 -7.93
N PRO A 285 -13.37 -18.96 -8.16
CA PRO A 285 -12.54 -19.60 -7.15
C PRO A 285 -12.47 -18.79 -5.85
N SER A 286 -12.34 -17.45 -5.93
CA SER A 286 -12.32 -16.62 -4.73
C SER A 286 -13.57 -16.75 -3.88
N PHE A 287 -14.74 -16.76 -4.52
CA PHE A 287 -16.00 -16.94 -3.80
C PHE A 287 -16.14 -18.34 -3.23
N THR A 288 -15.74 -19.38 -3.95
CA THR A 288 -15.80 -20.76 -3.45
C THR A 288 -14.89 -20.93 -2.23
N SER A 289 -13.64 -20.47 -2.28
CA SER A 289 -12.72 -20.52 -1.13
C SER A 289 -13.22 -19.66 0.03
N ALA A 290 -13.71 -18.45 -0.24
CA ALA A 290 -14.27 -17.57 0.80
C ALA A 290 -15.55 -18.11 1.45
N ALA A 291 -16.38 -18.85 0.71
CA ALA A 291 -17.60 -19.47 1.23
C ALA A 291 -17.31 -20.72 2.07
N ASN A 292 -16.23 -21.43 1.75
CA ASN A 292 -15.78 -22.63 2.46
C ASN A 292 -14.78 -22.34 3.59
N SER A 293 -14.36 -21.08 3.75
CA SER A 293 -13.40 -20.67 4.78
C SER A 293 -14.08 -20.21 6.07
N SER A 294 -13.52 -20.59 7.22
CA SER A 294 -13.89 -20.08 8.55
C SER A 294 -13.50 -18.61 8.76
N TYR A 295 -12.84 -17.97 7.79
CA TYR A 295 -12.50 -16.55 7.81
C TYR A 295 -13.73 -15.64 8.05
N GLN A 296 -14.94 -16.08 7.63
CA GLN A 296 -16.17 -15.30 7.80
C GLN A 296 -16.72 -15.26 9.24
N THR A 297 -16.41 -16.23 10.11
CA THR A 297 -17.14 -16.42 11.38
C THR A 297 -16.50 -15.71 12.58
N GLY A 298 -15.22 -15.36 12.54
CA GLY A 298 -14.50 -14.84 13.71
C GLY A 298 -13.88 -13.44 13.61
N ARG A 299 -13.73 -12.86 12.41
CA ARG A 299 -12.86 -11.69 12.21
C ARG A 299 -13.64 -10.36 12.21
N THR A 300 -13.54 -9.60 13.31
CA THR A 300 -14.06 -8.22 13.48
C THR A 300 -12.94 -7.17 13.52
N VAL A 301 -11.98 -7.22 12.58
CA VAL A 301 -10.82 -6.31 12.62
C VAL A 301 -11.20 -4.85 12.43
N GLY A 302 -12.30 -4.58 11.72
CA GLY A 302 -12.76 -3.23 11.42
C GLY A 302 -13.50 -2.53 12.56
N LEU A 303 -13.71 -3.19 13.70
CA LEU A 303 -14.36 -2.58 14.87
C LEU A 303 -13.39 -1.81 15.77
N GLY A 304 -12.08 -1.94 15.55
CA GLY A 304 -11.09 -1.13 16.25
C GLY A 304 -11.18 0.34 15.85
N HIS A 305 -10.78 1.25 16.73
CA HIS A 305 -10.61 2.66 16.40
C HIS A 305 -9.24 3.12 16.83
N PHE A 306 -8.67 4.05 16.06
CA PHE A 306 -7.41 4.65 16.40
C PHE A 306 -7.62 5.71 17.47
N PRO A 307 -6.73 5.81 18.46
CA PRO A 307 -6.71 6.96 19.35
C PRO A 307 -6.44 8.24 18.54
N LEU A 308 -6.99 9.37 18.98
CA LEU A 308 -6.91 10.65 18.24
C LEU A 308 -5.46 11.10 18.05
N GLU A 309 -4.59 10.72 18.98
CA GLU A 309 -3.16 10.99 18.97
C GLU A 309 -2.44 10.29 17.80
N ALA A 310 -3.02 9.20 17.26
CA ALA A 310 -2.52 8.60 16.03
C ALA A 310 -2.70 9.52 14.81
N ALA A 311 -3.59 10.53 14.86
CA ALA A 311 -3.78 11.46 13.74
C ALA A 311 -2.53 12.28 13.40
N TRP A 312 -1.63 12.46 14.37
CA TRP A 312 -0.38 13.20 14.17
C TRP A 312 0.50 12.59 13.08
N THR A 313 0.46 11.28 12.84
CA THR A 313 1.24 10.60 11.79
C THR A 313 0.90 11.09 10.38
N ASN A 314 -0.32 11.59 10.15
CA ASN A 314 -0.74 12.08 8.84
C ASN A 314 -0.12 13.44 8.49
N LEU A 315 0.41 14.16 9.48
CA LEU A 315 1.09 15.46 9.31
C LEU A 315 2.59 15.36 9.65
N PHE A 316 2.92 14.54 10.64
CA PHE A 316 4.25 14.30 11.18
C PHE A 316 4.50 12.79 11.24
N PRO A 317 4.89 12.17 10.12
CA PRO A 317 5.00 10.72 10.04
C PRO A 317 6.00 10.14 11.06
N ALA A 318 7.06 10.89 11.38
CA ALA A 318 8.07 10.48 12.36
C ALA A 318 7.71 10.83 13.82
N TYR A 319 6.49 11.28 14.10
CA TYR A 319 6.09 11.72 15.45
C TYR A 319 6.24 10.60 16.49
N TRP A 320 5.91 9.37 16.11
CA TRP A 320 5.98 8.17 16.96
C TRP A 320 7.21 7.31 16.71
N GLY A 321 8.25 7.86 16.05
CA GLY A 321 9.51 7.16 15.81
C GLY A 321 9.99 7.21 14.36
N SER A 322 10.82 6.25 13.99
CA SER A 322 11.35 6.05 12.64
C SER A 322 10.99 4.67 12.12
N ASP A 323 11.35 4.40 10.86
CA ASP A 323 11.08 3.12 10.21
C ASP A 323 11.82 1.94 10.87
N THR A 324 12.80 2.21 11.72
CA THR A 324 13.55 1.21 12.50
C THR A 324 13.12 1.11 13.97
N PHE A 325 12.35 2.09 14.48
CA PHE A 325 11.96 2.14 15.89
C PHE A 325 10.65 2.90 16.06
N TRP A 326 9.62 2.20 16.53
CA TRP A 326 8.27 2.73 16.70
C TRP A 326 7.74 2.51 18.11
N PHE A 327 7.18 3.55 18.70
CA PHE A 327 6.52 3.53 20.03
C PHE A 327 5.12 4.15 19.96
N GLY A 328 4.53 4.19 18.77
CA GLY A 328 3.20 4.76 18.58
C GLY A 328 2.10 3.91 19.21
N PRO A 329 0.89 4.47 19.35
CA PRO A 329 -0.24 3.81 20.00
C PRO A 329 -0.71 2.53 19.29
N ILE A 330 -0.28 2.33 18.04
CA ILE A 330 -0.60 1.17 17.21
C ILE A 330 0.73 0.57 16.77
N GLY A 331 1.00 -0.68 17.18
CA GLY A 331 2.30 -1.35 17.00
C GLY A 331 2.66 -1.73 15.56
N ASN A 332 1.83 -1.37 14.57
CA ASN A 332 2.08 -1.58 13.15
C ASN A 332 2.05 -0.22 12.42
N PRO A 333 3.20 0.47 12.26
CA PRO A 333 3.27 1.80 11.65
C PRO A 333 2.60 1.91 10.27
N PRO A 334 2.78 0.95 9.33
CA PRO A 334 2.05 0.93 8.07
C PRO A 334 0.53 1.17 8.17
N GLU A 335 -0.12 0.74 9.26
CA GLU A 335 -1.58 0.91 9.44
C GLU A 335 -2.00 2.35 9.78
N VAL A 336 -1.08 3.19 10.27
CA VAL A 336 -1.39 4.56 10.72
C VAL A 336 -0.73 5.65 9.88
N LEU A 337 0.21 5.30 9.01
CA LEU A 337 0.97 6.24 8.19
C LEU A 337 0.18 6.64 6.92
N GLY A 338 -0.77 7.57 7.07
CA GLY A 338 -1.52 8.20 5.98
C GLY A 338 -0.94 9.55 5.55
N TYR A 339 0.38 9.67 5.40
CA TYR A 339 1.03 10.96 5.13
C TYR A 339 0.65 11.54 3.75
N VAL A 340 0.14 12.77 3.73
CA VAL A 340 -0.36 13.45 2.51
C VAL A 340 0.65 14.39 1.84
N GLY A 341 1.79 14.67 2.49
CA GLY A 341 2.67 15.79 2.16
C GLY A 341 2.20 17.08 2.82
N ILE A 342 2.87 17.51 3.89
CA ILE A 342 2.43 18.65 4.69
C ILE A 342 2.56 19.99 3.93
N SER A 343 3.49 20.07 2.98
CA SER A 343 3.74 21.24 2.14
C SER A 343 2.52 21.68 1.32
N VAL A 344 1.59 20.76 1.01
CA VAL A 344 0.40 21.05 0.20
C VAL A 344 -0.88 21.23 1.00
N VAL A 345 -0.85 21.07 2.33
CA VAL A 345 -2.02 21.28 3.19
C VAL A 345 -2.64 22.68 3.01
N PRO A 346 -1.86 23.79 2.96
CA PRO A 346 -2.43 25.12 2.72
C PRO A 346 -3.17 25.21 1.37
N LEU A 347 -2.65 24.50 0.37
CA LEU A 347 -3.21 24.45 -0.97
C LEU A 347 -4.49 23.61 -1.03
N ALA A 348 -4.54 22.49 -0.31
CA ALA A 348 -5.74 21.68 -0.17
C ALA A 348 -6.89 22.46 0.48
N ILE A 349 -6.61 23.28 1.49
CA ILE A 349 -7.59 24.16 2.13
C ILE A 349 -8.10 25.22 1.15
N ALA A 350 -7.19 25.86 0.41
CA ALA A 350 -7.58 26.81 -0.64
C ALA A 350 -8.43 26.13 -1.74
N GLY A 351 -8.10 24.90 -2.10
CA GLY A 351 -8.86 24.07 -3.04
C GLY A 351 -10.25 23.72 -2.53
N LEU A 352 -10.39 23.32 -1.27
CA LEU A 352 -11.70 23.04 -0.67
C LEU A 352 -12.61 24.26 -0.73
N TRP A 353 -12.08 25.45 -0.43
CA TRP A 353 -12.82 26.70 -0.60
C TRP A 353 -13.24 26.95 -2.05
N HIS A 354 -12.33 26.73 -3.01
CA HIS A 354 -12.63 26.88 -4.44
C HIS A 354 -13.70 25.89 -4.91
N LEU A 355 -13.68 24.67 -4.38
CA LEU A 355 -14.60 23.59 -4.72
C LEU A 355 -15.92 23.62 -3.94
N ARG A 356 -16.12 24.52 -2.97
CA ARG A 356 -17.29 24.52 -2.05
C ARG A 356 -18.67 24.60 -2.72
N ARG A 357 -18.72 24.97 -4.01
CA ARG A 357 -19.95 25.03 -4.82
C ARG A 357 -20.00 23.99 -5.93
N GLN A 358 -19.00 23.12 -5.99
CA GLN A 358 -18.83 22.10 -7.01
C GLN A 358 -19.07 20.71 -6.40
N TRP A 359 -19.51 19.77 -7.23
CA TRP A 359 -19.70 18.38 -6.80
C TRP A 359 -18.43 17.77 -6.22
N LEU A 360 -17.26 18.15 -6.76
CA LEU A 360 -15.96 17.63 -6.35
C LEU A 360 -15.59 18.03 -4.91
N GLY A 361 -16.03 19.21 -4.45
CA GLY A 361 -15.83 19.64 -3.07
C GLY A 361 -16.63 18.78 -2.10
N TRP A 362 -17.89 18.51 -2.43
CA TRP A 362 -18.73 17.59 -1.66
C TRP A 362 -18.21 16.16 -1.69
N PHE A 363 -17.70 15.71 -2.84
CA PHE A 363 -17.05 14.40 -2.96
C PHE A 363 -15.88 14.27 -1.99
N CYS A 364 -14.91 15.19 -2.04
CA CYS A 364 -13.74 15.17 -1.16
C CYS A 364 -14.14 15.28 0.31
N LEU A 365 -15.11 16.14 0.63
CA LEU A 365 -15.61 16.29 2.00
C LEU A 365 -16.23 14.99 2.53
N LEU A 366 -17.05 14.31 1.73
CA LEU A 366 -17.65 13.03 2.13
C LEU A 366 -16.58 11.97 2.41
N LEU A 367 -15.55 11.88 1.57
CA LEU A 367 -14.44 10.94 1.78
C LEU A 367 -13.67 11.24 3.06
N VAL A 368 -13.32 12.51 3.32
CA VAL A 368 -12.60 12.91 4.54
C VAL A 368 -13.45 12.67 5.78
N VAL A 369 -14.73 13.06 5.77
CA VAL A 369 -15.64 12.85 6.90
C VAL A 369 -15.83 11.35 7.17
N PHE A 370 -16.04 10.55 6.12
CA PHE A 370 -16.15 9.10 6.26
C PHE A 370 -14.87 8.53 6.90
N THR A 371 -13.70 8.89 6.38
CA THR A 371 -12.41 8.42 6.91
C THR A 371 -12.23 8.77 8.37
N VAL A 372 -12.37 10.04 8.73
CA VAL A 372 -12.16 10.51 10.11
C VAL A 372 -13.15 9.82 11.07
N THR A 373 -14.40 9.65 10.65
CA THR A 373 -15.40 9.00 11.52
C THR A 373 -15.17 7.49 11.69
N GLN A 374 -14.75 6.78 10.65
CA GLN A 374 -14.43 5.35 10.75
C GLN A 374 -13.12 5.11 11.50
N VAL A 375 -12.09 5.90 11.18
CA VAL A 375 -10.74 5.74 11.76
C VAL A 375 -10.74 6.03 13.25
N TYR A 376 -11.35 7.14 13.67
CA TYR A 376 -11.31 7.60 15.05
C TYR A 376 -12.59 7.31 15.84
N GLY A 377 -13.53 6.54 15.28
CA GLY A 377 -14.71 6.07 16.00
C GLY A 377 -15.69 7.17 16.42
N ILE A 378 -15.99 8.12 15.53
CA ILE A 378 -16.85 9.27 15.83
C ILE A 378 -18.34 8.94 15.52
N PRO A 379 -19.25 8.95 16.53
CA PRO A 379 -20.68 8.73 16.31
C PRO A 379 -21.36 9.88 15.53
N PRO A 380 -22.46 9.63 14.80
CA PRO A 380 -23.12 8.33 14.61
C PRO A 380 -22.51 7.50 13.47
N LEU A 381 -21.60 8.06 12.67
CA LEU A 381 -21.11 7.41 11.44
C LEU A 381 -20.23 6.19 11.71
N LYS A 382 -19.57 6.10 12.88
CA LYS A 382 -18.77 4.91 13.24
C LYS A 382 -19.54 3.58 13.14
N GLU A 383 -20.87 3.61 13.27
CA GLU A 383 -21.70 2.41 13.22
C GLU A 383 -21.70 1.76 11.82
N LEU A 384 -21.26 2.48 10.78
CA LEU A 384 -21.05 1.90 9.46
C LEU A 384 -19.97 0.82 9.47
N ALA A 385 -19.02 0.87 10.41
CA ALA A 385 -18.02 -0.18 10.63
C ALA A 385 -18.65 -1.54 10.99
N ASN A 386 -19.89 -1.57 11.48
CA ASN A 386 -20.61 -2.81 11.80
C ASN A 386 -21.26 -3.48 10.57
N LEU A 387 -21.33 -2.80 9.41
CA LEU A 387 -21.96 -3.35 8.23
C LEU A 387 -21.20 -4.57 7.69
N PRO A 388 -21.90 -5.58 7.13
CA PRO A 388 -21.26 -6.70 6.45
C PRO A 388 -20.28 -6.20 5.37
N GLY A 389 -19.11 -6.84 5.28
CA GLY A 389 -18.00 -6.38 4.45
C GLY A 389 -17.14 -5.31 5.15
N ILE A 390 -17.73 -4.19 5.57
CA ILE A 390 -16.98 -3.08 6.22
C ILE A 390 -16.32 -3.54 7.52
N LYS A 391 -17.01 -4.35 8.34
CA LYS A 391 -16.48 -4.89 9.61
C LYS A 391 -15.20 -5.74 9.48
N GLN A 392 -14.87 -6.17 8.26
CA GLN A 392 -13.69 -6.99 7.96
C GLN A 392 -12.49 -6.13 7.50
N ILE A 393 -12.70 -4.83 7.27
CA ILE A 393 -11.66 -3.92 6.80
C ILE A 393 -10.84 -3.42 7.98
N VAL A 394 -9.52 -3.58 7.92
CA VAL A 394 -8.62 -2.95 8.89
C VAL A 394 -8.82 -1.43 8.82
N VAL A 395 -9.03 -0.80 9.96
CA VAL A 395 -9.44 0.60 10.04
C VAL A 395 -8.43 1.56 9.41
N GLY A 396 -7.14 1.23 9.42
CA GLY A 396 -6.09 1.99 8.75
C GLY A 396 -6.26 2.14 7.23
N ARG A 397 -6.95 1.19 6.57
CA ARG A 397 -7.16 1.21 5.12
C ARG A 397 -8.02 2.39 4.65
N TRP A 398 -8.83 2.95 5.53
CA TRP A 398 -9.63 4.14 5.21
C TRP A 398 -8.77 5.39 5.00
N LEU A 399 -7.55 5.46 5.57
CA LEU A 399 -6.66 6.62 5.42
C LEU A 399 -6.35 6.96 3.96
N TYR A 400 -6.40 5.97 3.07
CA TYR A 400 -6.25 6.18 1.63
C TYR A 400 -7.27 7.17 1.04
N LEU A 401 -8.51 7.16 1.52
CA LEU A 401 -9.56 8.06 1.06
C LEU A 401 -9.16 9.54 1.31
N THR A 402 -8.48 9.81 2.43
CA THR A 402 -7.94 11.13 2.73
C THR A 402 -6.79 11.48 1.78
N ASN A 403 -5.87 10.56 1.48
CA ASN A 403 -4.79 10.80 0.50
C ASN A 403 -5.34 11.15 -0.88
N PHE A 404 -6.36 10.41 -1.33
CA PHE A 404 -7.03 10.67 -2.60
C PHE A 404 -7.76 12.03 -2.61
N ALA A 405 -8.52 12.33 -1.56
CA ALA A 405 -9.24 13.60 -1.42
C ALA A 405 -8.30 14.81 -1.34
N VAL A 406 -7.21 14.71 -0.57
CA VAL A 406 -6.21 15.79 -0.44
C VAL A 406 -5.49 16.04 -1.75
N ALA A 407 -5.14 15.00 -2.52
CA ALA A 407 -4.56 15.17 -3.85
C ALA A 407 -5.50 15.94 -4.80
N LEU A 408 -6.80 15.62 -4.80
CA LEU A 408 -7.82 16.33 -5.58
C LEU A 408 -7.98 17.80 -5.13
N MET A 409 -8.09 18.02 -3.82
CA MET A 409 -8.23 19.37 -3.24
C MET A 409 -6.99 20.23 -3.49
N ALA A 410 -5.78 19.71 -3.26
CA ALA A 410 -4.53 20.44 -3.52
C ALA A 410 -4.39 20.77 -5.02
N SER A 411 -4.75 19.84 -5.90
CA SER A 411 -4.77 20.10 -7.35
C SER A 411 -5.76 21.21 -7.72
N ALA A 412 -6.96 21.19 -7.13
CA ALA A 412 -7.95 22.25 -7.32
C ALA A 412 -7.48 23.60 -6.76
N GLY A 413 -6.78 23.60 -5.63
CA GLY A 413 -6.13 24.79 -5.08
C GLY A 413 -5.08 25.36 -6.03
N LEU A 414 -4.25 24.51 -6.64
CA LEU A 414 -3.26 24.95 -7.63
C LEU A 414 -3.91 25.45 -8.90
N ALA A 415 -4.99 24.81 -9.33
CA ALA A 415 -5.78 25.25 -10.46
C ALA A 415 -6.36 26.64 -10.22
N ALA A 416 -6.95 26.88 -9.04
CA ALA A 416 -7.47 28.18 -8.64
C ALA A 416 -6.39 29.26 -8.54
N LEU A 417 -5.18 28.91 -8.08
CA LEU A 417 -4.03 29.82 -8.06
C LEU A 417 -3.63 30.30 -9.45
N LEU A 418 -3.67 29.38 -10.43
CA LEU A 418 -3.31 29.63 -11.82
C LEU A 418 -4.45 30.23 -12.63
N ASP A 419 -5.67 30.20 -12.10
CA ASP A 419 -6.84 30.82 -12.67
C ASP A 419 -6.70 32.35 -12.62
N GLN A 420 -6.94 33.01 -13.76
CA GLN A 420 -6.84 34.46 -13.89
C GLN A 420 -8.15 35.17 -13.51
N ASP A 421 -9.25 34.43 -13.40
CA ASP A 421 -10.60 35.00 -13.20
C ASP A 421 -10.91 35.37 -11.74
N LEU A 422 -10.08 34.94 -10.78
CA LEU A 422 -10.27 35.31 -9.36
C LEU A 422 -10.06 36.81 -9.12
N SER A 423 -11.03 37.45 -8.46
CA SER A 423 -10.94 38.85 -8.06
C SER A 423 -9.83 39.10 -7.03
N THR A 424 -9.27 40.31 -7.01
CA THR A 424 -8.22 40.69 -6.03
C THR A 424 -8.68 40.48 -4.57
N GLY A 425 -9.96 40.71 -4.28
CA GLY A 425 -10.54 40.49 -2.95
C GLY A 425 -10.56 39.02 -2.55
N GLU A 426 -10.91 38.12 -3.46
CA GLU A 426 -10.91 36.67 -3.23
C GLU A 426 -9.48 36.15 -3.04
N ARG A 427 -8.52 36.62 -3.84
CA ARG A 427 -7.09 36.27 -3.69
C ARG A 427 -6.56 36.66 -2.30
N ARG A 428 -6.89 37.86 -1.81
CA ARG A 428 -6.50 38.31 -0.46
C ARG A 428 -7.15 37.48 0.64
N ARG A 429 -8.42 37.10 0.49
CA ARG A 429 -9.12 36.23 1.45
C ARG A 429 -8.48 34.84 1.50
N LEU A 430 -8.17 34.24 0.34
CA LEU A 430 -7.49 32.95 0.27
C LEU A 430 -6.09 33.01 0.87
N ALA A 431 -5.32 34.07 0.57
CA ALA A 431 -4.02 34.30 1.20
C ALA A 431 -4.14 34.47 2.73
N ALA A 432 -5.18 35.14 3.23
CA ALA A 432 -5.43 35.29 4.66
C ALA A 432 -5.84 33.96 5.33
N ILE A 433 -6.66 33.14 4.67
CA ILE A 433 -7.01 31.78 5.16
C ILE A 433 -5.74 30.95 5.27
N VAL A 434 -4.90 30.94 4.22
CA VAL A 434 -3.62 30.23 4.20
C VAL A 434 -2.67 30.75 5.28
N GLY A 435 -2.57 32.08 5.44
CA GLY A 435 -1.75 32.71 6.48
C GLY A 435 -2.25 32.41 7.89
N GLY A 436 -3.57 32.33 8.10
CA GLY A 436 -4.18 31.94 9.36
C GLY A 436 -3.91 30.48 9.71
N VAL A 437 -4.03 29.56 8.75
CA VAL A 437 -3.67 28.15 8.91
C VAL A 437 -2.19 28.00 9.26
N LEU A 438 -1.33 28.73 8.55
CA LEU A 438 0.11 28.75 8.86
C LEU A 438 0.36 29.24 10.29
N LEU A 439 -0.30 30.32 10.71
CA LEU A 439 -0.16 30.84 12.07
C LEU A 439 -0.62 29.81 13.11
N VAL A 440 -1.75 29.15 12.90
CA VAL A 440 -2.25 28.10 13.80
C VAL A 440 -1.27 26.92 13.85
N ALA A 441 -0.74 26.48 12.71
CA ALA A 441 0.26 25.42 12.66
C ALA A 441 1.53 25.82 13.43
N LEU A 442 2.05 27.03 13.20
CA LEU A 442 3.21 27.56 13.91
C LEU A 442 2.98 27.70 15.42
N VAL A 443 1.78 28.12 15.83
CA VAL A 443 1.41 28.24 17.26
C VAL A 443 1.27 26.87 17.91
N ALA A 444 0.56 25.92 17.27
CA ALA A 444 0.44 24.56 17.78
C ALA A 444 1.82 23.91 17.96
N VAL A 445 2.71 24.14 17.00
CA VAL A 445 4.09 23.64 17.05
C VAL A 445 4.92 24.33 18.12
N PHE A 446 4.79 25.65 18.29
CA PHE A 446 5.45 26.37 19.36
C PHE A 446 5.00 25.84 20.73
N ILE A 447 3.71 25.55 20.90
CA ILE A 447 3.17 24.93 22.12
C ILE A 447 3.75 23.53 22.33
N LEU A 448 3.78 22.68 21.30
CA LEU A 448 4.39 21.35 21.37
C LEU A 448 5.90 21.39 21.65
N TRP A 449 6.61 22.39 21.11
CA TRP A 449 8.03 22.61 21.36
C TRP A 449 8.29 23.05 22.81
N LEU A 450 7.45 23.95 23.34
CA LEU A 450 7.49 24.32 24.76
C LEU A 450 7.19 23.12 25.67
N ASP A 451 6.17 22.34 25.33
CA ASP A 451 5.79 21.13 26.07
C ASP A 451 6.91 20.06 26.07
N ARG A 452 7.61 19.92 24.95
CA ARG A 452 8.80 19.06 24.81
C ARG A 452 9.97 19.50 25.68
N SER A 453 10.10 20.80 25.99
CA SER A 453 11.21 21.32 26.79
C SER A 453 11.06 21.07 28.30
N ASP A 454 9.86 20.66 28.76
CA ASP A 454 9.56 20.53 30.19
C ASP A 454 9.87 19.12 30.76
N GLY A 455 10.08 18.09 29.93
CA GLY A 455 10.44 16.72 30.35
C GLY A 455 9.37 15.95 31.15
N GLN A 456 8.63 16.64 32.02
CA GLN A 456 7.56 16.14 32.87
C GLN A 456 6.31 15.75 32.08
N SER A 457 6.07 16.37 30.92
CA SER A 457 4.95 16.01 30.05
C SER A 457 5.12 14.59 29.48
N TRP A 458 6.36 14.18 29.20
CA TRP A 458 6.67 12.82 28.77
C TRP A 458 6.45 11.82 29.91
N GLU A 459 6.87 12.13 31.14
CA GLU A 459 6.54 11.32 32.32
C GLU A 459 5.03 11.18 32.53
N ARG A 460 4.23 12.24 32.32
CA ARG A 460 2.75 12.18 32.42
C ARG A 460 2.08 11.39 31.30
N ILE A 461 2.64 11.41 30.09
CA ILE A 461 2.13 10.66 28.93
C ILE A 461 2.55 9.18 29.01
N THR A 462 3.71 8.89 29.60
CA THR A 462 4.26 7.54 29.73
C THR A 462 3.99 6.87 31.08
N GLU A 463 3.46 7.62 32.06
CA GLU A 463 2.99 7.10 33.35
C GLU A 463 1.95 5.99 33.10
N GLY A 464 2.32 4.75 33.43
CA GLY A 464 1.49 3.57 33.25
C GLY A 464 1.71 2.77 31.97
N TYR A 465 2.53 3.24 31.01
CA TYR A 465 2.77 2.56 29.72
C TYR A 465 4.08 1.76 29.64
N GLY A 466 4.95 1.80 30.66
CA GLY A 466 6.16 0.95 30.72
C GLY A 466 7.20 1.22 29.62
N LEU A 467 7.20 2.41 29.01
CA LEU A 467 8.11 2.78 27.92
C LEU A 467 9.45 3.26 28.51
N VAL A 468 10.52 2.48 28.28
CA VAL A 468 11.85 2.64 28.94
C VAL A 468 12.83 3.51 28.11
N ALA A 469 12.38 4.24 27.09
CA ALA A 469 13.31 4.99 26.25
C ALA A 469 13.82 6.27 26.96
N GLU A 470 15.16 6.37 27.10
CA GLU A 470 15.90 7.55 27.57
C GLU A 470 15.51 8.81 26.76
N PRO A 471 15.02 9.88 27.42
CA PRO A 471 14.47 11.06 26.76
C PRO A 471 15.45 11.82 25.84
N LEU A 472 16.74 11.82 26.16
CA LEU A 472 17.71 12.73 25.55
C LEU A 472 18.05 12.36 24.09
N THR A 473 18.34 11.10 23.79
CA THR A 473 18.63 10.64 22.41
C THR A 473 17.39 10.69 21.51
N PHE A 474 16.21 10.52 22.10
CA PHE A 474 14.94 10.56 21.41
C PHE A 474 14.52 11.99 21.06
N ILE A 475 14.76 12.94 21.98
CA ILE A 475 14.53 14.37 21.75
C ILE A 475 15.48 14.95 20.67
N GLU A 476 16.69 14.41 20.53
CA GLU A 476 17.58 14.82 19.43
C GLU A 476 17.11 14.25 18.08
N ARG A 477 16.68 12.97 18.04
CA ARG A 477 16.24 12.29 16.81
C ARG A 477 14.93 12.82 16.23
N LEU A 478 13.95 13.16 17.08
CA LEU A 478 12.68 13.75 16.64
C LEU A 478 12.84 15.20 16.14
N GLY A 479 13.90 15.90 16.55
CA GLY A 479 14.18 17.26 16.13
C GLY A 479 14.25 17.33 14.60
N THR A 480 15.11 16.55 13.98
CA THR A 480 15.41 16.72 12.55
C THR A 480 14.19 16.48 11.63
N PRO A 481 13.40 15.40 11.77
CA PRO A 481 12.22 15.19 10.94
C PRO A 481 11.14 16.25 11.19
N PHE A 482 10.83 16.54 12.46
CA PHE A 482 9.78 17.50 12.80
C PHE A 482 10.08 18.92 12.30
N HIS A 483 11.31 19.41 12.50
CA HIS A 483 11.74 20.71 11.96
C HIS A 483 11.69 20.72 10.43
N ARG A 484 11.97 19.59 9.77
CA ARG A 484 11.84 19.45 8.32
C ARG A 484 10.38 19.57 7.86
N GLN A 485 9.42 18.88 8.49
CA GLN A 485 8.00 19.06 8.16
C GLN A 485 7.52 20.50 8.42
N MET A 486 8.06 21.16 9.45
CA MET A 486 7.81 22.58 9.71
C MET A 486 8.31 23.49 8.59
N LEU A 487 9.54 23.27 8.15
CA LEU A 487 10.08 23.99 7.02
C LEU A 487 9.20 23.81 5.78
N PHE A 488 8.74 22.58 5.50
CA PHE A 488 7.90 22.29 4.34
C PHE A 488 6.54 22.96 4.39
N ILE A 489 5.83 22.98 5.52
CA ILE A 489 4.56 23.71 5.63
C ILE A 489 4.76 25.22 5.52
N VAL A 490 5.84 25.76 6.09
CA VAL A 490 6.17 27.19 6.00
C VAL A 490 6.47 27.61 4.56
N LEU A 491 7.32 26.84 3.86
CA LEU A 491 7.64 27.08 2.46
C LEU A 491 6.40 26.93 1.58
N GLY A 492 5.60 25.88 1.81
CA GLY A 492 4.35 25.64 1.09
C GLY A 492 3.37 26.80 1.22
N ALA A 493 3.07 27.22 2.45
CA ALA A 493 2.20 28.37 2.69
C ALA A 493 2.79 29.67 2.13
N GLY A 494 4.11 29.86 2.22
CA GLY A 494 4.83 31.00 1.65
C GLY A 494 4.65 31.09 0.14
N PHE A 495 4.86 29.98 -0.59
CA PHE A 495 4.65 29.94 -2.04
C PHE A 495 3.18 30.17 -2.42
N VAL A 496 2.24 29.58 -1.67
CA VAL A 496 0.80 29.81 -1.89
C VAL A 496 0.44 31.28 -1.66
N ALA A 497 0.93 31.90 -0.59
CA ALA A 497 0.69 33.31 -0.28
C ALA A 497 1.31 34.22 -1.35
N VAL A 498 2.56 33.98 -1.77
CA VAL A 498 3.21 34.73 -2.85
C VAL A 498 2.41 34.61 -4.14
N ALA A 499 1.95 33.40 -4.50
CA ALA A 499 1.17 33.19 -5.72
C ALA A 499 -0.16 33.95 -5.70
N PHE A 500 -0.85 34.00 -4.56
CA PHE A 500 -2.09 34.78 -4.41
C PHE A 500 -1.86 36.30 -4.39
N LEU A 501 -0.81 36.76 -3.70
CA LEU A 501 -0.52 38.19 -3.53
C LEU A 501 0.17 38.81 -4.75
N ARG A 502 0.92 38.02 -5.51
CA ARG A 502 1.69 38.43 -6.69
C ARG A 502 1.35 37.51 -7.87
N PRO A 503 0.25 37.76 -8.61
CA PRO A 503 -0.19 36.89 -9.70
C PRO A 503 0.86 36.64 -10.79
N VAL A 504 1.76 37.61 -11.03
CA VAL A 504 2.90 37.47 -11.96
C VAL A 504 3.82 36.31 -11.56
N LEU A 505 3.92 36.01 -10.27
CA LEU A 505 4.71 34.92 -9.71
C LEU A 505 3.91 33.61 -9.51
N ALA A 506 2.63 33.56 -9.88
CA ALA A 506 1.80 32.38 -9.63
C ALA A 506 2.31 31.11 -10.34
N ARG A 507 2.75 31.23 -11.60
CA ARG A 507 3.33 30.12 -12.36
C ARG A 507 4.65 29.58 -11.76
N PRO A 508 5.68 30.41 -11.50
CA PRO A 508 6.91 29.91 -10.88
C PRO A 508 6.67 29.40 -9.46
N ALA A 509 5.80 30.04 -8.66
CA ALA A 509 5.43 29.54 -7.34
C ALA A 509 4.70 28.18 -7.43
N ALA A 510 3.82 27.98 -8.42
CA ALA A 510 3.17 26.70 -8.65
C ALA A 510 4.16 25.59 -9.05
N ALA A 511 5.15 25.91 -9.89
CA ALA A 511 6.22 24.96 -10.22
C ALA A 511 7.07 24.63 -8.99
N ALA A 512 7.42 25.64 -8.17
CA ALA A 512 8.13 25.45 -6.92
C ALA A 512 7.33 24.59 -5.91
N LEU A 513 6.00 24.74 -5.87
CA LEU A 513 5.13 23.89 -5.05
C LEU A 513 5.13 22.43 -5.52
N CYS A 514 5.13 22.15 -6.82
CA CYS A 514 5.28 20.77 -7.32
C CYS A 514 6.62 20.15 -6.91
N VAL A 515 7.71 20.91 -7.02
CA VAL A 515 9.04 20.46 -6.61
C VAL A 515 9.11 20.25 -5.10
N LEU A 516 8.58 21.20 -4.31
CA LEU A 516 8.53 21.11 -2.86
C LEU A 516 7.70 19.90 -2.40
N ALA A 517 6.54 19.66 -3.01
CA ALA A 517 5.70 18.51 -2.71
C ALA A 517 6.41 17.18 -2.99
N PHE A 518 7.19 17.10 -4.07
CA PHE A 518 8.02 15.93 -4.33
C PHE A 518 9.13 15.79 -3.28
N ILE A 519 9.88 16.85 -2.98
CA ILE A 519 10.95 16.83 -1.96
C ILE A 519 10.40 16.43 -0.59
N ASP A 520 9.20 16.89 -0.24
CA ASP A 520 8.50 16.57 1.00
C ASP A 520 8.21 15.07 1.11
N LEU A 521 7.56 14.49 0.09
CA LEU A 521 7.24 13.07 0.05
C LEU A 521 8.50 12.19 -0.11
N PHE A 522 9.49 12.65 -0.86
CA PHE A 522 10.79 12.01 -1.01
C PHE A 522 11.52 11.91 0.34
N ALA A 523 11.60 13.02 1.09
CA ALA A 523 12.25 13.03 2.39
C ALA A 523 11.50 12.21 3.46
N PHE A 524 10.22 11.91 3.23
CA PHE A 524 9.46 10.98 4.06
C PHE A 524 9.77 9.51 3.72
N GLY A 525 9.82 9.14 2.43
CA GLY A 525 9.64 7.74 2.05
C GLY A 525 10.76 7.09 1.24
N GLN A 526 11.81 7.82 0.85
CA GLN A 526 12.88 7.26 -0.01
C GLN A 526 13.54 6.01 0.60
N ASP A 527 13.70 5.96 1.92
CA ASP A 527 14.41 4.89 2.65
C ASP A 527 13.42 3.92 3.32
N TYR A 528 12.12 4.03 3.03
CA TYR A 528 11.10 3.20 3.70
C TYR A 528 11.09 1.77 3.19
N ASN A 529 11.26 1.59 1.87
CA ASN A 529 11.23 0.28 1.23
C ASN A 529 12.65 -0.24 1.09
N ALA A 530 12.94 -1.33 1.77
CA ALA A 530 14.29 -1.88 1.83
C ALA A 530 14.86 -2.19 0.43
N THR A 531 16.14 -1.88 0.25
CA THR A 531 16.87 -2.15 -0.98
C THR A 531 18.16 -2.91 -0.68
N ILE A 532 18.28 -4.10 -1.25
CA ILE A 532 19.40 -5.01 -0.96
C ILE A 532 20.13 -5.39 -2.24
N ALA A 533 21.38 -5.87 -2.09
CA ALA A 533 22.11 -6.44 -3.22
C ALA A 533 21.40 -7.71 -3.71
N ARG A 534 21.46 -7.96 -5.02
CA ARG A 534 20.76 -9.09 -5.65
C ARG A 534 21.17 -10.44 -5.05
N ASP A 535 22.45 -10.60 -4.72
CA ASP A 535 23.00 -11.83 -4.16
C ASP A 535 22.59 -12.06 -2.69
N ASP A 536 22.09 -11.02 -2.01
CA ASP A 536 21.61 -11.09 -0.62
C ASP A 536 20.09 -11.37 -0.54
N VAL A 537 19.40 -11.49 -1.68
CA VAL A 537 17.96 -11.74 -1.74
C VAL A 537 17.69 -13.22 -1.48
N TYR A 538 17.23 -13.55 -0.27
CA TYR A 538 16.95 -14.92 0.18
C TYR A 538 18.13 -15.87 -0.10
N PRO A 539 19.30 -15.66 0.55
CA PRO A 539 20.49 -16.44 0.24
C PRO A 539 20.30 -17.91 0.62
N ASP A 540 20.89 -18.80 -0.17
CA ASP A 540 20.93 -20.23 0.15
C ASP A 540 21.73 -20.48 1.43
N THR A 541 21.41 -21.59 2.10
CA THR A 541 22.14 -22.05 3.28
C THR A 541 22.38 -23.56 3.18
N PRO A 542 23.38 -24.14 3.88
CA PRO A 542 23.62 -25.58 3.87
C PRO A 542 22.39 -26.43 4.22
N LEU A 543 21.48 -25.92 5.06
CA LEU A 543 20.22 -26.60 5.35
C LEU A 543 19.28 -26.59 4.14
N ILE A 544 19.18 -25.46 3.44
CA ILE A 544 18.31 -25.32 2.27
C ILE A 544 18.84 -26.18 1.13
N GLU A 545 20.15 -26.14 0.86
CA GLU A 545 20.82 -27.00 -0.13
C GLU A 545 20.57 -28.48 0.19
N PHE A 546 20.77 -28.89 1.45
CA PHE A 546 20.46 -30.25 1.90
C PHE A 546 19.02 -30.64 1.59
N LEU A 547 18.05 -29.77 1.84
CA LEU A 547 16.63 -30.04 1.57
C LEU A 547 16.34 -30.10 0.06
N GLN A 548 16.94 -29.24 -0.75
CA GLN A 548 16.75 -29.22 -2.21
C GLN A 548 17.34 -30.45 -2.91
N GLU A 549 18.39 -31.05 -2.36
CA GLU A 549 19.01 -32.28 -2.88
C GLU A 549 18.19 -33.55 -2.62
N GLN A 550 17.13 -33.48 -1.82
CA GLN A 550 16.35 -34.65 -1.44
C GLN A 550 15.44 -35.14 -2.58
N GLU A 551 15.54 -36.42 -2.90
CA GLU A 551 14.70 -37.04 -3.93
C GLU A 551 13.28 -37.33 -3.46
N GLY A 552 12.33 -37.18 -4.40
CA GLY A 552 10.91 -37.50 -4.22
C GLY A 552 10.08 -36.33 -3.68
N PHE A 553 8.76 -36.50 -3.68
CA PHE A 553 7.86 -35.54 -3.03
C PHE A 553 7.94 -35.69 -1.52
N PHE A 554 8.18 -34.58 -0.83
CA PHE A 554 8.09 -34.50 0.62
C PHE A 554 7.73 -33.07 1.04
N ARG A 555 7.30 -32.94 2.29
CA ARG A 555 7.12 -31.66 2.97
C ARG A 555 8.10 -31.50 4.12
N ILE A 556 8.38 -30.26 4.46
CA ILE A 556 9.06 -29.88 5.69
C ILE A 556 8.06 -29.37 6.72
N ALA A 557 8.38 -29.55 7.99
CA ALA A 557 7.69 -28.92 9.11
C ALA A 557 8.67 -28.00 9.84
N PRO A 558 8.75 -26.71 9.46
CA PRO A 558 9.46 -25.70 10.23
C PRO A 558 8.72 -25.49 11.55
N ILE A 559 9.45 -25.64 12.65
CA ILE A 559 8.93 -25.52 14.00
C ILE A 559 9.43 -24.22 14.61
N ALA A 560 8.49 -23.43 15.16
CA ALA A 560 8.84 -22.31 16.00
C ALA A 560 9.13 -22.77 17.44
N SER A 561 10.16 -22.22 18.08
CA SER A 561 10.34 -22.34 19.53
C SER A 561 9.74 -21.12 20.24
N ASP A 562 9.31 -21.30 21.50
CA ASP A 562 8.95 -20.15 22.34
C ASP A 562 10.16 -19.21 22.46
N GLY A 563 9.92 -17.90 22.32
CA GLY A 563 10.97 -16.88 22.42
C GLY A 563 11.45 -16.25 21.11
N HIS A 564 10.60 -16.18 20.07
CA HIS A 564 10.83 -15.41 18.83
C HIS A 564 11.79 -16.01 17.80
N GLU A 565 12.30 -17.24 18.00
CA GLU A 565 13.13 -17.91 17.01
C GLU A 565 12.28 -18.68 15.99
N ASN A 566 11.88 -17.99 14.92
CA ASN A 566 11.18 -18.62 13.80
C ASN A 566 12.18 -19.32 12.88
N VAL A 567 11.74 -20.44 12.30
CA VAL A 567 12.45 -21.15 11.23
C VAL A 567 11.62 -21.01 9.96
N MET A 568 12.22 -20.49 8.89
CA MET A 568 11.57 -20.32 7.57
C MET A 568 10.11 -19.85 7.69
N PRO A 569 9.87 -18.65 8.27
CA PRO A 569 8.51 -18.20 8.60
C PRO A 569 7.65 -17.97 7.35
N GLY A 570 6.33 -17.97 7.54
CA GLY A 570 5.38 -17.68 6.46
C GLY A 570 5.53 -18.63 5.27
N ASN A 571 5.59 -18.01 4.10
CA ASN A 571 5.67 -18.70 2.81
C ASN A 571 7.11 -18.74 2.29
N THR A 572 8.10 -18.38 3.11
CA THR A 572 9.51 -18.31 2.70
C THR A 572 10.08 -19.64 2.16
N PRO A 573 9.65 -20.85 2.60
CA PRO A 573 10.07 -22.11 1.94
C PRO A 573 9.78 -22.15 0.43
N ASN A 574 8.73 -21.47 -0.03
CA ASN A 574 8.30 -21.50 -1.43
C ASN A 574 9.30 -20.79 -2.35
N VAL A 575 10.08 -19.84 -1.82
CA VAL A 575 11.18 -19.18 -2.56
C VAL A 575 12.26 -20.19 -2.97
N PHE A 576 12.40 -21.27 -2.19
CA PHE A 576 13.38 -22.32 -2.42
C PHE A 576 12.78 -23.57 -3.06
N SER A 577 11.54 -23.49 -3.56
CA SER A 577 10.78 -24.63 -4.09
C SER A 577 10.52 -25.75 -3.08
N LEU A 578 10.55 -25.46 -1.78
CA LEU A 578 10.29 -26.44 -0.71
C LEU A 578 8.81 -26.44 -0.33
N ASN A 579 8.19 -27.62 -0.27
CA ASN A 579 6.81 -27.76 0.22
C ASN A 579 6.80 -27.78 1.75
N THR A 580 5.84 -27.09 2.36
CA THR A 580 5.75 -26.95 3.81
C THR A 580 4.33 -27.25 4.31
N VAL A 581 4.17 -27.44 5.62
CA VAL A 581 2.87 -27.60 6.30
C VAL A 581 2.44 -26.33 7.05
N ILE A 582 3.21 -25.25 6.96
CA ILE A 582 2.95 -23.98 7.63
C ILE A 582 2.78 -22.83 6.62
N GLY A 583 2.32 -21.68 7.10
CA GLY A 583 2.49 -20.38 6.46
C GLY A 583 1.21 -19.53 6.46
N TYR A 584 1.05 -18.63 5.50
CA TYR A 584 0.00 -17.61 5.52
C TYR A 584 -1.10 -17.90 4.49
N ASP A 585 -2.28 -18.30 4.97
CA ASP A 585 -3.50 -18.46 4.16
C ASP A 585 -4.70 -17.73 4.78
N HIS A 586 -5.16 -16.67 4.10
CA HIS A 586 -6.35 -15.92 4.51
C HIS A 586 -7.67 -16.65 4.22
N TYR A 587 -7.67 -17.62 3.28
CA TYR A 587 -8.82 -18.44 2.90
C TYR A 587 -8.72 -19.87 3.43
N ARG A 588 -7.95 -20.06 4.50
CA ARG A 588 -7.65 -21.33 5.17
C ARG A 588 -8.86 -22.26 5.33
N ASN A 589 -8.55 -23.55 5.27
CA ASN A 589 -9.50 -24.63 5.51
C ASN A 589 -9.60 -24.96 7.00
N GLU A 590 -10.80 -24.93 7.57
CA GLU A 590 -11.03 -25.18 8.99
C GLU A 590 -10.63 -26.61 9.40
N ALA A 591 -10.88 -27.60 8.55
CA ALA A 591 -10.48 -28.97 8.83
C ALA A 591 -8.94 -29.13 8.87
N TYR A 592 -8.21 -28.34 8.06
CA TYR A 592 -6.75 -28.31 8.13
C TYR A 592 -6.24 -27.63 9.40
N LEU A 593 -6.87 -26.52 9.81
CA LEU A 593 -6.53 -25.86 11.07
C LEU A 593 -6.82 -26.75 12.28
N ASP A 594 -7.96 -27.42 12.32
CA ASP A 594 -8.30 -28.39 13.38
C ASP A 594 -7.37 -29.60 13.36
N TYR A 595 -6.88 -29.98 12.18
CA TYR A 595 -5.86 -31.01 12.05
C TYR A 595 -4.51 -30.59 12.65
N LEU A 596 -4.12 -29.32 12.47
CA LEU A 596 -2.90 -28.76 13.04
C LEU A 596 -3.03 -28.42 14.54
N ASP A 597 -4.23 -28.10 15.04
CA ASP A 597 -4.50 -27.64 16.43
C ASP A 597 -3.75 -28.42 17.52
N PRO A 598 -3.68 -29.78 17.50
CA PRO A 598 -2.93 -30.54 18.50
C PRO A 598 -1.42 -30.23 18.55
N MET A 599 -0.87 -29.59 17.52
CA MET A 599 0.54 -29.24 17.35
C MET A 599 0.77 -27.71 17.37
N MET A 600 -0.23 -26.92 17.78
CA MET A 600 -0.15 -25.46 17.88
C MET A 600 -0.16 -24.99 19.34
N THR A 601 0.49 -23.86 19.65
CA THR A 601 0.21 -23.14 20.91
C THR A 601 -1.15 -22.44 20.84
N ASP A 602 -1.73 -22.07 21.99
CA ASP A 602 -2.93 -21.22 21.99
C ASP A 602 -2.69 -19.91 21.23
N SER A 603 -1.49 -19.34 21.36
CA SER A 603 -1.13 -18.09 20.69
C SER A 603 -1.06 -18.26 19.17
N ASP A 604 -0.53 -19.38 18.69
CA ASP A 604 -0.47 -19.71 17.27
C ASP A 604 -1.86 -19.99 16.72
N ARG A 605 -2.70 -20.70 17.47
CA ARG A 605 -4.09 -20.90 17.07
C ARG A 605 -4.84 -19.59 16.96
N VAL A 606 -4.69 -18.68 17.93
CA VAL A 606 -5.27 -17.34 17.86
C VAL A 606 -4.76 -16.59 16.63
N ARG A 607 -3.45 -16.65 16.33
CA ARG A 607 -2.87 -16.02 15.12
C ARG A 607 -3.38 -16.64 13.83
N ALA A 608 -3.48 -17.96 13.74
CA ALA A 608 -4.05 -18.65 12.59
C ALA A 608 -5.50 -18.25 12.38
N VAL A 609 -6.31 -18.22 13.44
CA VAL A 609 -7.71 -17.79 13.37
C VAL A 609 -7.84 -16.31 12.97
N ALA A 610 -7.03 -15.43 13.57
CA ALA A 610 -7.13 -13.99 13.38
C ALA A 610 -6.51 -13.47 12.08
N PHE A 611 -5.41 -14.07 11.61
CA PHE A 611 -4.60 -13.54 10.50
C PHE A 611 -4.37 -14.55 9.38
N GLY A 612 -4.73 -15.82 9.57
CA GLY A 612 -4.41 -16.89 8.63
C GLY A 612 -2.97 -17.36 8.74
N TYR A 613 -2.31 -17.09 9.87
CA TYR A 613 -0.94 -17.50 10.07
C TYR A 613 -0.82 -18.86 10.75
N GLU A 614 -0.60 -19.90 9.96
CA GLU A 614 -0.54 -21.29 10.40
C GLU A 614 0.91 -21.67 10.70
N ARG A 615 1.15 -22.23 11.88
CA ARG A 615 2.47 -22.64 12.37
C ARG A 615 2.37 -23.86 13.26
N VAL A 616 3.46 -24.61 13.37
CA VAL A 616 3.61 -25.72 14.31
C VAL A 616 4.61 -25.32 15.40
N ALA A 617 4.30 -25.65 16.66
CA ALA A 617 5.09 -25.25 17.82
C ALA A 617 5.38 -26.43 18.77
N LEU A 618 6.41 -26.28 19.60
CA LEU A 618 6.93 -27.33 20.49
C LEU A 618 6.20 -27.48 21.84
N ASP A 619 5.42 -26.49 22.28
CA ASP A 619 5.12 -26.34 23.71
C ASP A 619 3.95 -27.17 24.29
N ARG A 620 3.44 -28.19 23.59
CA ARG A 620 2.27 -28.97 24.09
C ARG A 620 2.45 -30.46 24.28
N GLY A 621 3.68 -30.95 24.18
CA GLY A 621 3.92 -32.37 23.99
C GLY A 621 4.39 -32.57 22.56
N SER A 622 5.27 -33.54 22.37
CA SER A 622 6.05 -33.71 21.14
C SER A 622 5.21 -33.53 19.88
N VAL A 623 5.75 -32.78 18.92
CA VAL A 623 5.21 -32.70 17.56
C VAL A 623 4.79 -34.10 17.10
N ASN A 624 3.50 -34.24 16.78
CA ASN A 624 2.90 -35.55 16.58
C ASN A 624 3.37 -36.13 15.25
N ARG A 625 4.38 -37.01 15.32
CA ARG A 625 5.00 -37.65 14.16
C ARG A 625 4.00 -38.39 13.28
N ASN A 626 2.95 -38.97 13.87
CA ASN A 626 1.92 -39.69 13.11
C ASN A 626 1.08 -38.72 12.27
N LEU A 627 0.74 -37.55 12.83
CA LEU A 627 0.05 -36.50 12.07
C LEU A 627 0.96 -35.94 10.97
N LEU A 628 2.20 -35.57 11.30
CA LEU A 628 3.15 -35.09 10.29
C LEU A 628 3.36 -36.10 9.13
N SER A 629 3.41 -37.39 9.43
CA SER A 629 3.57 -38.44 8.41
C SER A 629 2.40 -38.50 7.42
N LEU A 630 1.17 -38.19 7.86
CA LEU A 630 0.00 -38.13 6.98
C LEU A 630 0.03 -36.92 6.04
N LEU A 631 0.76 -35.86 6.40
CA LEU A 631 1.02 -34.69 5.55
C LEU A 631 2.26 -34.86 4.66
N ALA A 632 2.78 -36.09 4.52
CA ALA A 632 4.01 -36.39 3.79
C ALA A 632 5.23 -35.59 4.28
N VAL A 633 5.27 -35.23 5.57
CA VAL A 633 6.43 -34.56 6.15
C VAL A 633 7.56 -35.56 6.34
N ARG A 634 8.71 -35.25 5.75
CA ARG A 634 9.94 -36.05 5.88
C ARG A 634 10.96 -35.40 6.83
N TYR A 635 11.00 -34.06 6.86
CA TYR A 635 11.96 -33.30 7.64
C TYR A 635 11.26 -32.34 8.59
N VAL A 636 11.68 -32.40 9.86
CA VAL A 636 11.31 -31.42 10.88
C VAL A 636 12.49 -30.48 11.06
N VAL A 637 12.25 -29.18 10.93
CA VAL A 637 13.30 -28.17 10.96
C VAL A 637 13.13 -27.31 12.20
N THR A 638 14.15 -27.22 13.06
CA THR A 638 14.07 -26.53 14.35
C THR A 638 15.23 -25.55 14.53
N PRO A 639 15.08 -24.52 15.38
CA PRO A 639 16.22 -23.75 15.87
C PRO A 639 17.19 -24.66 16.65
N PRO A 640 18.48 -24.29 16.77
CA PRO A 640 19.47 -25.06 17.52
C PRO A 640 19.05 -25.33 18.98
N ALA A 641 18.36 -24.40 19.62
CA ALA A 641 17.88 -24.53 21.00
C ALA A 641 16.63 -25.44 21.14
N GLY A 642 15.85 -25.64 20.08
CA GLY A 642 14.62 -26.45 20.09
C GLY A 642 14.86 -27.96 20.12
N LEU A 643 16.07 -28.41 19.78
CA LEU A 643 16.44 -29.83 19.73
C LEU A 643 16.56 -30.45 21.13
N TRP A 644 17.02 -29.68 22.12
CA TRP A 644 17.25 -30.16 23.48
C TRP A 644 15.94 -30.37 24.27
N SER A 645 14.93 -29.52 24.07
CA SER A 645 13.63 -29.67 24.73
C SER A 645 12.74 -30.76 24.13
N ALA A 646 12.89 -31.06 22.83
CA ALA A 646 12.16 -32.12 22.14
C ALA A 646 12.73 -33.53 22.43
N LEU A 647 14.04 -33.65 22.64
CA LEU A 647 14.68 -34.92 22.98
C LEU A 647 14.47 -35.31 24.45
N ASP A 648 14.52 -34.35 25.39
CA ASP A 648 14.38 -34.66 26.82
C ASP A 648 12.97 -35.13 27.23
N ARG A 649 11.91 -34.76 26.50
CA ARG A 649 10.54 -35.24 26.82
C ARG A 649 10.31 -36.72 26.45
N HIS A 650 11.19 -37.34 25.66
CA HIS A 650 11.11 -38.77 25.34
C HIS A 650 12.18 -39.64 26.02
N VAL A 651 13.17 -39.06 26.72
CA VAL A 651 14.24 -39.83 27.39
C VAL A 651 13.95 -40.09 28.88
N VAL A 652 12.92 -39.49 29.49
CA VAL A 652 12.65 -39.65 30.93
C VAL A 652 11.68 -40.78 31.29
N ASN A 653 11.24 -41.62 30.33
CA ASN A 653 10.27 -42.68 30.62
C ASN A 653 10.65 -44.13 30.30
N ASP A 654 11.93 -44.45 30.10
CA ASP A 654 12.37 -45.85 30.15
C ASP A 654 13.75 -46.02 30.82
N ALA A 655 13.74 -46.84 31.87
CA ALA A 655 14.84 -47.45 32.64
C ALA A 655 15.53 -46.62 33.76
N PRO A 656 15.35 -47.00 35.04
CA PRO A 656 16.38 -46.79 36.05
C PRO A 656 17.47 -47.86 35.89
N TYR A 657 18.72 -47.43 36.03
CA TYR A 657 19.91 -48.22 36.31
C TYR A 657 19.65 -49.62 36.91
N ALA A 658 19.89 -50.67 36.13
CA ALA A 658 20.54 -51.94 36.48
C ALA A 658 20.84 -52.76 35.23
#